data_AF-A0A6P7STI8-F1
#
_entry.id   AF-A0A6P7STI8-F1
#
_cell.length_a   1.000
_cell.length_b   1.000
_cell.length_c   1.000
_cell.angle_alpha   90.00
_cell.angle_beta   90.00
_cell.angle_gamma   90.00
#
_symmetry.space_group_name_H-M   'P 1'
#
loop_
_entity.id
_entity.type
_entity.pdbx_description
1 polymer ?
#
loop_
_entity_poly.entity_id
_entity_poly.type
_entity_poly.pdbx_seq_one_letter_code
_entity_poly.pdbx_strand_id
1 'polypeptide(L)'
;MLRVQQLEGYFNSLLPQSSDEKLDVAAITKNCGILAALINGMIDEDFAILSTGMFKKVSSTFKAIHDLYLDKYADEMSALIEEIYDDLKDIMHRNSAQSSSEFLYDGNHKKPLLKGYASPAEQGLLNSGARRSSRKASIVISKHYLQSLQDILLSVFHIEEHMDSLYKMACTGISSTSGNSSNRRRGSKGSLRGVLKTVSPDLLGRKGSNSSESSTSESSLVASPRPLLDSRPAPKIVEKSKLEEKPVWEWKLVFKLISPDLVQCVEQVVWSNASSSLEKEQKDWEIAYSMEVVQLPHDVLAGCIDHYPRVVSKCVYEVIEDLYMLLPFAKAGNGGILHPVKSAFVHSANQLFSNIHGHYLAISQDIPKKAAAKFLLVTLSSCVYVRDHLNIFNEVLGEEEGKKPFATRHEQFVEVVDILLEKISHVHTILLSNILYDAESYHWAEEKEFYENERCSFPIQMWHQHLTGVRTDIWSICPPNLAQSLFTNILYESLAMLTRRYTRIKPSFRRVIQFRMDIITILLCMFDQMMYVCDSSVKLLEPGYNQQPHYSIHNLCSILLSVLAVVTSPVDLLYKACRKIHQIQKHNSFSRSVLLIDDNHSYNSHWLSWIHPKLLHQGQKNYGDLQTTVALYIHTKLLVCQPYPVWSLVIQALVMKNFTLPILFLTQSLAQADVGCVLKVEDRSSTPVLENELAVKQLFKSICTVLLNMSLYFPEALGRVLLPVIDRFDQWNIFDQLGACKYANPTIPVWLDTIIFLLKPFILRVLKPVLKKLLNHPSSSREIESVMSVISDLPCGCVPQSIGAFRTKRRQGCAKDQVNNAVLEVLKQLSEHIYTLPTSFCTLFKILQDAVKEKGARIPHDCLGLQIIALGLKMQLWSGTAVEIMSGTSFSPETKKILTLLAEGVYSILIYSDMDLSPIEMNSLLQSQHNDFTNENINHIVTFLNSDSSYSTPRHMPENTISDFAEEYYQAAANELFGCPTGMNCLADVYWLVVHNVDWLENQLNIQTSLPRTNISLSTNFTINFSPVPPPSFNPLNSFDEIGNSKLDQEKINKFDCDWGDLLFRDLGLSIYGVRTLLLNRHELQEGAHLEEHERKSVEELRLLLDYDTSDHR
;
A
#
# COMPACT_ATOMS: atom_id res chain seq x y z
N MET A 1 12.49 -16.87 -45.08
CA MET A 1 13.50 -16.06 -45.79
C MET A 1 13.46 -14.59 -45.36
N LEU A 2 12.35 -13.86 -45.55
CA LEU A 2 12.19 -12.47 -45.06
C LEU A 2 12.44 -12.31 -43.55
N ARG A 3 11.87 -13.18 -42.71
CA ARG A 3 12.05 -13.13 -41.25
C ARG A 3 13.51 -13.39 -40.83
N VAL A 4 14.23 -14.25 -41.55
CA VAL A 4 15.65 -14.53 -41.31
C VAL A 4 16.50 -13.30 -41.63
N GLN A 5 16.21 -12.58 -42.73
CA GLN A 5 16.89 -11.33 -43.07
C GLN A 5 16.61 -10.20 -42.07
N GLN A 6 15.38 -10.12 -41.55
CA GLN A 6 15.03 -9.17 -40.49
C GLN A 6 15.78 -9.48 -39.19
N LEU A 7 15.83 -10.76 -38.80
CA LEU A 7 16.62 -11.21 -37.65
C LEU A 7 18.11 -10.87 -37.82
N GLU A 8 18.71 -11.16 -38.98
CA GLU A 8 20.10 -10.80 -39.27
C GLU A 8 20.34 -9.28 -39.20
N GLY A 9 19.39 -8.47 -39.66
CA GLY A 9 19.45 -7.01 -39.52
C GLY A 9 19.45 -6.55 -38.05
N TYR A 10 18.65 -7.18 -37.19
CA TYR A 10 18.61 -6.88 -35.76
C TYR A 10 19.86 -7.37 -35.03
N PHE A 11 20.34 -8.58 -35.30
CA PHE A 11 21.60 -9.09 -34.74
C PHE A 11 22.78 -8.20 -35.15
N ASN A 12 22.93 -7.87 -36.44
CA ASN A 12 24.04 -7.04 -36.90
C ASN A 12 24.00 -5.58 -36.41
N SER A 13 22.80 -5.05 -36.09
CA SER A 13 22.67 -3.67 -35.59
C SER A 13 22.83 -3.56 -34.08
N LEU A 14 22.41 -4.56 -33.32
CA LEU A 14 22.42 -4.54 -31.85
C LEU A 14 23.60 -5.30 -31.25
N LEU A 15 24.14 -6.29 -31.97
CA LEU A 15 25.33 -7.10 -31.66
C LEU A 15 26.36 -7.01 -32.82
N PRO A 16 27.02 -5.86 -33.01
CA PRO A 16 28.00 -5.71 -34.08
C PRO A 16 29.20 -6.63 -33.85
N GLN A 17 29.57 -7.41 -34.88
CA GLN A 17 30.75 -8.26 -34.84
C GLN A 17 32.02 -7.41 -34.81
N SER A 18 32.99 -7.81 -33.99
CA SER A 18 34.26 -7.11 -33.78
C SER A 18 35.15 -7.14 -35.05
N SER A 19 34.95 -6.18 -35.95
CA SER A 19 35.94 -5.85 -36.98
C SER A 19 36.58 -4.51 -36.65
N ASP A 20 37.78 -4.59 -36.04
CA ASP A 20 38.83 -3.56 -35.92
C ASP A 20 38.81 -2.51 -34.79
N GLU A 21 37.78 -2.40 -33.94
CA GLU A 21 37.86 -1.59 -32.70
C GLU A 21 37.45 -2.39 -31.47
N LYS A 22 38.18 -2.25 -30.36
CA LYS A 22 37.85 -2.85 -29.05
C LYS A 22 36.52 -2.29 -28.56
N LEU A 23 35.44 -2.92 -28.97
CA LEU A 23 34.10 -2.63 -28.49
C LEU A 23 33.99 -3.04 -27.02
N ASP A 24 33.30 -2.21 -26.24
CA ASP A 24 33.03 -2.50 -24.84
C ASP A 24 31.95 -3.60 -24.75
N VAL A 25 32.37 -4.81 -24.39
CA VAL A 25 31.51 -5.99 -24.26
C VAL A 25 30.33 -5.76 -23.30
N ALA A 26 30.46 -4.87 -22.32
CA ALA A 26 29.35 -4.49 -21.44
C ALA A 26 28.33 -3.55 -22.10
N ALA A 27 28.72 -2.76 -23.09
CA ALA A 27 27.80 -1.96 -23.87
C ALA A 27 26.98 -2.83 -24.84
N ILE A 28 27.60 -3.87 -25.41
CA ILE A 28 26.95 -4.82 -26.32
C ILE A 28 25.95 -5.70 -25.57
N THR A 29 26.33 -6.26 -24.42
CA THR A 29 25.46 -7.17 -23.65
C THR A 29 24.19 -6.50 -23.13
N LYS A 30 24.21 -5.19 -22.83
CA LYS A 30 23.00 -4.41 -22.51
C LYS A 30 21.95 -4.41 -23.62
N ASN A 31 22.36 -4.56 -24.87
CA ASN A 31 21.42 -4.62 -26.00
C ASN A 31 20.69 -5.97 -26.08
N CYS A 32 21.14 -7.00 -25.36
CA CYS A 32 20.51 -8.33 -25.37
C CYS A 32 19.06 -8.29 -24.86
N GLY A 33 18.76 -7.44 -23.87
CA GLY A 33 17.39 -7.24 -23.36
C GLY A 33 16.45 -6.59 -24.40
N ILE A 34 16.95 -5.58 -25.13
CA ILE A 34 16.20 -4.93 -26.22
C ILE A 34 15.94 -5.92 -27.35
N LEU A 35 16.96 -6.69 -27.71
CA LEU A 35 16.87 -7.73 -28.73
C LEU A 35 15.86 -8.82 -28.34
N ALA A 36 15.85 -9.27 -27.08
CA ALA A 36 14.87 -10.23 -26.57
C ALA A 36 13.43 -9.69 -26.65
N ALA A 37 13.21 -8.40 -26.34
CA ALA A 37 11.89 -7.78 -26.45
C ALA A 37 11.40 -7.70 -27.91
N LEU A 38 12.29 -7.36 -28.85
CA LEU A 38 11.99 -7.34 -30.29
C LEU A 38 11.67 -8.74 -30.82
N ILE A 39 12.45 -9.75 -30.41
CA ILE A 39 12.21 -11.15 -30.77
C ILE A 39 10.87 -11.63 -30.22
N ASN A 40 10.53 -11.33 -28.96
CA ASN A 40 9.22 -11.67 -28.39
C ASN A 40 8.06 -11.03 -29.19
N GLY A 41 8.20 -9.77 -29.64
CA GLY A 41 7.20 -9.14 -30.51
C GLY A 41 7.03 -9.86 -31.85
N MET A 42 8.14 -10.32 -32.46
CA MET A 42 8.09 -11.11 -33.69
C MET A 42 7.51 -12.52 -33.46
N ILE A 43 7.81 -13.13 -32.30
CA ILE A 43 7.23 -14.41 -31.90
C ILE A 43 5.71 -14.28 -31.73
N ASP A 44 5.20 -13.20 -31.12
CA ASP A 44 3.75 -12.96 -30.98
C ASP A 44 3.04 -12.84 -32.34
N GLU A 45 3.63 -12.09 -33.28
CA GLU A 45 3.12 -11.95 -34.66
C GLU A 45 3.07 -13.31 -35.38
N ASP A 46 4.19 -14.04 -35.36
CA ASP A 46 4.28 -15.32 -36.05
C ASP A 46 3.45 -16.40 -35.34
N PHE A 47 3.35 -16.38 -34.02
CA PHE A 47 2.47 -17.28 -33.28
C PHE A 47 1.00 -17.08 -33.68
N ALA A 48 0.54 -15.82 -33.83
CA ALA A 48 -0.81 -15.53 -34.31
C ALA A 48 -1.05 -16.01 -35.75
N ILE A 49 -0.05 -15.89 -36.64
CA ILE A 49 -0.14 -16.35 -38.04
C ILE A 49 -0.12 -17.88 -38.13
N LEU A 50 0.79 -18.52 -37.39
CA LEU A 50 0.98 -19.97 -37.43
C LEU A 50 -0.18 -20.73 -36.76
N SER A 51 -0.81 -20.12 -35.76
CA SER A 51 -1.99 -20.67 -35.07
C SER A 51 -3.30 -20.53 -35.86
N THR A 52 -3.37 -19.68 -36.88
CA THR A 52 -4.61 -19.39 -37.63
C THR A 52 -4.83 -20.22 -38.89
N GLY A 53 -3.87 -21.02 -39.37
CA GLY A 53 -4.16 -21.88 -40.53
C GLY A 53 -3.07 -22.74 -41.16
N MET A 54 -1.81 -22.70 -40.70
CA MET A 54 -0.70 -23.43 -41.35
C MET A 54 -0.33 -24.76 -40.68
N PHE A 55 -0.53 -24.88 -39.36
CA PHE A 55 -0.18 -26.08 -38.60
C PHE A 55 -1.40 -26.63 -37.84
N LYS A 56 -1.74 -27.91 -38.05
CA LYS A 56 -2.87 -28.57 -37.36
C LYS A 56 -2.57 -28.92 -35.89
N LYS A 57 -1.33 -28.79 -35.43
CA LYS A 57 -0.87 -29.18 -34.09
C LYS A 57 -0.08 -28.07 -33.42
N VAL A 58 -0.34 -27.85 -32.13
CA VAL A 58 0.38 -26.85 -31.31
C VAL A 58 1.88 -27.17 -31.22
N SER A 59 2.24 -28.45 -31.12
CA SER A 59 3.64 -28.90 -31.11
C SER A 59 4.43 -28.48 -32.35
N SER A 60 3.82 -28.52 -33.55
CA SER A 60 4.48 -28.08 -34.79
C SER A 60 4.68 -26.57 -34.86
N THR A 61 3.78 -25.78 -34.27
CA THR A 61 3.94 -24.31 -34.18
C THR A 61 5.10 -23.94 -33.25
N PHE A 62 5.18 -24.57 -32.07
CA PHE A 62 6.29 -24.35 -31.15
C PHE A 62 7.62 -24.87 -31.69
N LYS A 63 7.62 -25.96 -32.45
CA LYS A 63 8.82 -26.44 -33.16
C LYS A 63 9.29 -25.44 -34.23
N ALA A 64 8.38 -24.88 -35.02
CA ALA A 64 8.75 -23.86 -36.01
C ALA A 64 9.29 -22.58 -35.35
N ILE A 65 8.74 -22.16 -34.20
CA ILE A 65 9.26 -21.02 -33.42
C ILE A 65 10.64 -21.34 -32.85
N HIS A 66 10.84 -22.57 -32.36
CA HIS A 66 12.13 -23.03 -31.87
C HIS A 66 13.22 -22.94 -32.95
N ASP A 67 12.98 -23.54 -34.10
CA ASP A 67 13.93 -23.59 -35.23
C ASP A 67 14.21 -22.19 -35.83
N LEU A 68 13.23 -21.27 -35.80
CA LEU A 68 13.36 -19.94 -36.42
C LEU A 68 14.02 -18.90 -35.51
N TYR A 69 13.76 -18.97 -34.21
CA TYR A 69 14.15 -17.93 -33.24
C TYR A 69 15.08 -18.44 -32.15
N LEU A 70 14.72 -19.54 -31.48
CA LEU A 70 15.37 -19.96 -30.23
C LEU A 70 16.77 -20.53 -30.45
N ASP A 71 16.96 -21.35 -31.50
CA ASP A 71 18.28 -21.91 -31.83
C ASP A 71 19.24 -20.80 -32.26
N LYS A 72 18.80 -19.95 -33.20
CA LYS A 72 19.60 -18.82 -33.67
C LYS A 72 19.96 -17.86 -32.53
N TYR A 73 19.03 -17.56 -31.62
CA TYR A 73 19.32 -16.71 -30.48
C TYR A 73 20.33 -17.38 -29.52
N ALA A 74 20.22 -18.68 -29.27
CA ALA A 74 21.16 -19.41 -28.43
C ALA A 74 22.58 -19.48 -29.04
N ASP A 75 22.70 -19.59 -30.36
CA ASP A 75 23.98 -19.57 -31.08
C ASP A 75 24.68 -18.20 -30.92
N GLU A 76 23.95 -17.10 -31.13
CA GLU A 76 24.49 -15.74 -30.99
C GLU A 76 24.88 -15.42 -29.53
N MET A 77 24.07 -15.85 -28.55
CA MET A 77 24.44 -15.72 -27.14
C MET A 77 25.67 -16.58 -26.78
N SER A 78 25.83 -17.75 -27.41
CA SER A 78 27.00 -18.61 -27.20
C SER A 78 28.27 -17.94 -27.72
N ALA A 79 28.21 -17.31 -28.90
CA ALA A 79 29.34 -16.56 -29.46
C ALA A 79 29.77 -15.41 -28.55
N LEU A 80 28.83 -14.65 -27.99
CA LEU A 80 29.14 -13.59 -27.01
C LEU A 80 29.78 -14.13 -25.73
N ILE A 81 29.31 -15.27 -25.23
CA ILE A 81 29.90 -15.92 -24.05
C ILE A 81 31.32 -16.43 -24.35
N GLU A 82 31.57 -16.95 -25.53
CA GLU A 82 32.91 -17.36 -25.98
C GLU A 82 33.86 -16.16 -26.05
N GLU A 83 33.42 -15.02 -26.61
CA GLU A 83 34.19 -13.77 -26.65
C GLU A 83 34.54 -13.26 -25.24
N ILE A 84 33.56 -13.24 -24.33
CA ILE A 84 33.79 -12.89 -22.91
C ILE A 84 34.81 -13.84 -22.26
N TYR A 85 34.72 -15.14 -22.55
CA TYR A 85 35.60 -16.14 -21.96
C TYR A 85 37.04 -16.02 -22.48
N ASP A 86 37.22 -15.75 -23.78
CA ASP A 86 38.54 -15.52 -24.37
C ASP A 86 39.19 -14.24 -23.82
N ASP A 87 38.43 -13.16 -23.66
CA ASP A 87 38.90 -11.94 -23.01
C ASP A 87 39.36 -12.17 -21.56
N LEU A 88 38.59 -12.95 -20.79
CA LEU A 88 38.95 -13.33 -19.41
C LEU A 88 40.27 -14.12 -19.37
N LYS A 89 40.47 -15.03 -20.34
CA LYS A 89 41.68 -15.86 -20.44
C LYS A 89 42.90 -15.03 -20.85
N ASP A 90 42.73 -14.08 -21.75
CA ASP A 90 43.77 -13.14 -22.19
C ASP A 90 44.27 -12.26 -21.05
N ILE A 91 43.36 -11.78 -20.19
CA ILE A 91 43.71 -10.99 -18.99
C ILE A 91 44.57 -11.82 -18.04
N MET A 92 44.26 -13.10 -17.85
CA MET A 92 45.07 -14.00 -17.03
C MET A 92 46.47 -14.26 -17.61
N HIS A 93 46.56 -14.43 -18.93
CA HIS A 93 47.85 -14.62 -19.59
C HIS A 93 48.75 -13.38 -19.45
N ARG A 94 48.18 -12.17 -19.46
CA ARG A 94 48.94 -10.93 -19.21
C ARG A 94 49.39 -10.79 -17.75
N ASN A 95 48.54 -11.14 -16.79
CA ASN A 95 48.86 -11.06 -15.36
C ASN A 95 49.92 -12.10 -14.93
N SER A 96 49.87 -13.31 -15.49
CA SER A 96 50.88 -14.36 -15.23
C SER A 96 52.22 -14.08 -15.91
N ALA A 97 52.24 -13.40 -17.05
CA ALA A 97 53.47 -12.95 -17.71
C ALA A 97 54.20 -11.85 -16.91
N GLN A 98 53.45 -10.93 -16.27
CA GLN A 98 54.04 -9.87 -15.44
C GLN A 98 54.64 -10.39 -14.12
N SER A 99 54.06 -11.41 -13.48
CA SER A 99 54.66 -12.05 -12.29
C SER A 99 55.91 -12.90 -12.61
N SER A 100 56.10 -13.26 -13.89
CA SER A 100 57.23 -14.08 -14.34
C SER A 100 58.45 -13.25 -14.74
N SER A 101 58.29 -11.94 -14.98
CA SER A 101 59.37 -11.05 -15.43
C SER A 101 60.17 -10.36 -14.32
N GLU A 102 59.85 -10.57 -13.03
CA GLU A 102 60.63 -10.03 -11.90
C GLU A 102 61.74 -10.96 -11.38
N PHE A 103 61.89 -12.16 -11.93
CA PHE A 103 62.98 -13.07 -11.59
C PHE A 103 63.78 -13.44 -12.83
N LEU A 104 64.61 -12.50 -13.32
CA LEU A 104 65.85 -12.74 -14.07
C LEU A 104 66.36 -11.39 -14.57
N TYR A 105 67.22 -10.74 -13.77
CA TYR A 105 68.33 -9.84 -14.12
C TYR A 105 68.60 -8.90 -12.94
N ASP A 106 69.51 -9.30 -12.04
CA ASP A 106 70.54 -8.35 -11.62
C ASP A 106 71.81 -9.09 -11.18
N GLY A 107 72.87 -8.89 -11.96
CA GLY A 107 74.19 -9.43 -11.71
C GLY A 107 75.18 -8.27 -11.61
N ASN A 108 75.71 -8.09 -10.39
CA ASN A 108 76.88 -7.30 -10.03
C ASN A 108 76.80 -5.76 -10.19
N HIS A 109 76.68 -5.04 -9.06
CA HIS A 109 77.86 -4.46 -8.38
C HIS A 109 77.53 -3.76 -7.03
N LYS A 110 78.32 -4.13 -6.01
CA LYS A 110 78.89 -3.32 -4.90
C LYS A 110 77.95 -2.61 -3.88
N LYS A 111 77.78 -3.30 -2.73
CA LYS A 111 77.94 -2.88 -1.30
C LYS A 111 78.53 -1.47 -1.00
N PRO A 112 78.42 -0.91 0.25
CA PRO A 112 77.94 -1.50 1.53
C PRO A 112 77.01 -0.54 2.36
N LEU A 113 76.32 -0.92 3.45
CA LEU A 113 76.82 -0.89 4.84
C LEU A 113 75.69 -1.14 5.88
N LEU A 114 76.06 -1.87 6.94
CA LEU A 114 75.51 -1.92 8.32
C LEU A 114 74.06 -2.42 8.49
N LYS A 115 73.75 -3.66 8.92
CA LYS A 115 74.26 -4.56 9.98
C LYS A 115 74.01 -4.06 11.42
N GLY A 116 73.05 -4.71 12.09
CA GLY A 116 73.03 -4.89 13.56
C GLY A 116 71.69 -5.44 14.08
N TYR A 117 71.55 -6.77 14.23
CA TYR A 117 71.48 -7.53 15.51
C TYR A 117 70.09 -7.45 16.20
N ALA A 118 69.40 -8.51 16.64
CA ALA A 118 69.70 -9.92 16.89
C ALA A 118 68.38 -10.76 16.97
N SER A 119 68.52 -12.09 16.88
CA SER A 119 67.49 -13.15 17.01
C SER A 119 67.39 -13.67 18.48
N PRO A 120 66.99 -14.93 18.82
CA PRO A 120 65.90 -15.83 18.41
C PRO A 120 65.18 -16.51 19.62
N ALA A 121 64.06 -17.22 19.39
CA ALA A 121 63.68 -18.49 20.04
C ALA A 121 62.55 -19.11 19.20
N GLU A 122 62.80 -20.11 18.35
CA GLU A 122 62.74 -21.56 18.65
C GLU A 122 61.45 -22.01 19.36
N GLN A 123 60.76 -23.09 19.01
CA GLN A 123 60.70 -24.04 17.89
C GLN A 123 59.86 -25.20 18.45
N GLY A 124 59.00 -25.80 17.61
CA GLY A 124 58.52 -27.17 17.79
C GLY A 124 57.03 -27.28 18.12
N LEU A 125 56.25 -28.18 17.51
CA LEU A 125 56.53 -29.16 16.47
C LEU A 125 55.18 -29.81 16.13
N LEU A 126 54.86 -29.95 14.83
CA LEU A 126 54.37 -31.17 14.16
C LEU A 126 53.39 -30.89 13.01
N ASN A 127 53.96 -31.08 11.82
CA ASN A 127 53.31 -31.39 10.56
C ASN A 127 52.29 -32.54 10.66
N SER A 128 51.22 -32.46 9.88
CA SER A 128 50.86 -33.59 9.00
C SER A 128 50.02 -33.15 7.79
N GLY A 129 50.45 -33.56 6.59
CA GLY A 129 49.51 -34.02 5.57
C GLY A 129 49.08 -33.09 4.44
N ALA A 130 49.96 -32.29 3.84
CA ALA A 130 49.67 -31.65 2.56
C ALA A 130 49.54 -32.70 1.44
N ARG A 131 48.31 -33.09 1.08
CA ARG A 131 48.02 -33.67 -0.24
C ARG A 131 48.13 -32.56 -1.28
N ARG A 132 49.19 -32.59 -2.08
CA ARG A 132 49.32 -31.84 -3.33
C ARG A 132 48.24 -32.32 -4.32
N SER A 133 47.08 -31.68 -4.32
CA SER A 133 46.23 -31.63 -5.52
C SER A 133 46.61 -30.35 -6.29
N SER A 134 46.98 -30.50 -7.55
CA SER A 134 47.22 -29.38 -8.46
C SER A 134 46.01 -28.44 -8.49
N ARG A 135 46.07 -27.30 -7.81
CA ARG A 135 45.10 -26.22 -7.99
C ARG A 135 45.35 -25.65 -9.40
N LYS A 136 44.45 -25.94 -10.34
CA LYS A 136 44.34 -25.14 -11.58
C LYS A 136 44.15 -23.68 -11.13
N ALA A 137 44.89 -22.75 -11.73
CA ALA A 137 44.68 -21.33 -11.48
C ALA A 137 43.23 -20.98 -11.83
N SER A 138 42.46 -20.52 -10.85
CA SER A 138 41.05 -20.16 -10.99
C SER A 138 40.90 -18.84 -11.74
N ILE A 139 39.96 -18.76 -12.68
CA ILE A 139 39.63 -17.52 -13.39
C ILE A 139 38.87 -16.61 -12.40
N VAL A 140 39.42 -15.43 -12.10
CA VAL A 140 38.70 -14.42 -11.30
C VAL A 140 37.89 -13.56 -12.25
N ILE A 141 36.57 -13.80 -12.30
CA ILE A 141 35.64 -13.02 -13.12
C ILE A 141 35.45 -11.65 -12.44
N SER A 142 35.69 -10.56 -13.18
CA SER A 142 35.47 -9.21 -12.65
C SER A 142 33.96 -8.89 -12.56
N LYS A 143 33.57 -7.97 -11.67
CA LYS A 143 32.17 -7.52 -11.52
C LYS A 143 31.54 -7.04 -12.84
N HIS A 144 32.36 -6.45 -13.72
CA HIS A 144 31.94 -5.96 -15.03
C HIS A 144 31.54 -7.11 -15.97
N TYR A 145 32.35 -8.16 -16.07
CA TYR A 145 32.02 -9.34 -16.89
C TYR A 145 30.86 -10.14 -16.30
N LEU A 146 30.73 -10.16 -14.97
CA LEU A 146 29.61 -10.80 -14.29
C LEU A 146 28.27 -10.11 -14.59
N GLN A 147 28.26 -8.78 -14.68
CA GLN A 147 27.09 -8.02 -15.16
C GLN A 147 26.75 -8.33 -16.62
N SER A 148 27.75 -8.41 -17.49
CA SER A 148 27.54 -8.80 -18.90
C SER A 148 26.95 -10.21 -19.05
N LEU A 149 27.43 -11.18 -18.25
CA LEU A 149 26.84 -12.53 -18.20
C LEU A 149 25.42 -12.53 -17.61
N GLN A 150 25.13 -11.64 -16.66
CA GLN A 150 23.81 -11.46 -16.09
C GLN A 150 22.82 -10.89 -17.12
N ASP A 151 23.23 -9.92 -17.93
CA ASP A 151 22.41 -9.32 -18.98
C ASP A 151 21.99 -10.37 -20.04
N ILE A 152 22.93 -11.23 -20.47
CA ILE A 152 22.67 -12.37 -21.36
C ILE A 152 21.70 -13.37 -20.70
N LEU A 153 21.91 -13.66 -19.41
CA LEU A 153 21.06 -14.61 -18.69
C LEU A 153 19.62 -14.10 -18.53
N LEU A 154 19.45 -12.82 -18.19
CA LEU A 154 18.14 -12.19 -18.03
C LEU A 154 17.39 -12.10 -19.36
N SER A 155 18.09 -11.86 -20.48
CA SER A 155 17.47 -11.82 -21.80
C SER A 155 16.94 -13.19 -22.22
N VAL A 156 17.67 -14.27 -21.92
CA VAL A 156 17.24 -15.65 -22.16
C VAL A 156 16.05 -16.02 -21.26
N PHE A 157 16.06 -15.65 -19.98
CA PHE A 157 14.90 -15.86 -19.09
C PHE A 157 13.64 -15.13 -19.59
N HIS A 158 13.78 -13.92 -20.11
CA HIS A 158 12.67 -13.14 -20.64
C HIS A 158 11.99 -13.84 -21.84
N ILE A 159 12.76 -14.51 -22.69
CA ILE A 159 12.23 -15.31 -23.80
C ILE A 159 11.59 -16.61 -23.28
N GLU A 160 12.21 -17.30 -22.32
CA GLU A 160 11.68 -18.54 -21.73
C GLU A 160 10.33 -18.32 -21.04
N GLU A 161 10.21 -17.28 -20.19
CA GLU A 161 8.96 -16.94 -19.50
C GLU A 161 7.85 -16.53 -20.50
N HIS A 162 8.21 -15.83 -21.58
CA HIS A 162 7.28 -15.47 -22.65
C HIS A 162 6.78 -16.72 -23.40
N MET A 163 7.68 -17.65 -23.76
CA MET A 163 7.34 -18.91 -24.40
C MET A 163 6.46 -19.80 -23.52
N ASP A 164 6.71 -19.84 -22.21
CA ASP A 164 5.85 -20.55 -21.25
C ASP A 164 4.47 -19.92 -21.11
N SER A 165 4.38 -18.59 -21.14
CA SER A 165 3.10 -17.87 -21.17
C SER A 165 2.32 -18.21 -22.44
N LEU A 166 2.97 -18.16 -23.61
CA LEU A 166 2.37 -18.52 -24.90
C LEU A 166 1.90 -19.98 -24.91
N TYR A 167 2.70 -20.91 -24.40
CA TYR A 167 2.35 -22.32 -24.32
C TYR A 167 1.14 -22.56 -23.42
N LYS A 168 1.10 -21.95 -22.22
CA LYS A 168 -0.06 -21.99 -21.32
C LYS A 168 -1.33 -21.42 -21.99
N MET A 169 -1.21 -20.34 -22.75
CA MET A 169 -2.33 -19.78 -23.53
C MET A 169 -2.79 -20.72 -24.66
N ALA A 170 -1.84 -21.34 -25.37
CA ALA A 170 -2.14 -22.29 -26.45
C ALA A 170 -2.86 -23.55 -25.93
N CYS A 171 -2.39 -24.12 -24.83
CA CYS A 171 -2.97 -25.32 -24.22
C CYS A 171 -4.35 -25.06 -23.59
N THR A 172 -4.59 -23.87 -23.04
CA THR A 172 -5.89 -23.51 -22.46
C THR A 172 -6.95 -23.17 -23.50
N GLY A 173 -6.55 -22.70 -24.69
CA GLY A 173 -7.46 -22.42 -25.81
C GLY A 173 -8.04 -23.65 -26.51
N ILE A 174 -7.40 -24.83 -26.40
CA ILE A 174 -7.85 -26.07 -27.08
C ILE A 174 -9.08 -26.70 -26.42
N SER A 175 -9.39 -26.36 -25.16
CA SER A 175 -10.59 -26.88 -24.47
C SER A 175 -11.87 -26.07 -24.70
N SER A 176 -11.83 -25.02 -25.54
CA SER A 176 -12.99 -24.16 -25.77
C SER A 176 -13.13 -23.76 -27.24
N THR A 177 -13.45 -24.72 -28.10
CA THR A 177 -14.02 -24.42 -29.43
C THR A 177 -15.55 -24.43 -29.36
N SER A 178 -16.11 -23.32 -28.87
CA SER A 178 -17.43 -22.83 -29.26
C SER A 178 -17.63 -21.39 -28.75
N GLY A 179 -17.48 -20.42 -29.66
CA GLY A 179 -18.17 -19.12 -29.57
C GLY A 179 -17.44 -17.98 -28.84
N ASN A 180 -17.07 -16.98 -29.63
CA ASN A 180 -16.79 -15.57 -29.30
C ASN A 180 -15.49 -15.23 -28.55
N SER A 181 -14.59 -14.62 -29.34
CA SER A 181 -13.46 -13.84 -28.88
C SER A 181 -13.88 -12.43 -28.45
N SER A 182 -13.41 -11.99 -27.29
CA SER A 182 -12.61 -10.78 -27.08
C SER A 182 -12.67 -10.31 -25.62
N ASN A 183 -11.54 -9.81 -25.12
CA ASN A 183 -11.25 -9.30 -23.78
C ASN A 183 -11.01 -10.33 -22.66
N ARG A 184 -9.74 -10.63 -22.39
CA ARG A 184 -9.29 -10.95 -21.03
C ARG A 184 -7.98 -10.24 -20.68
N ARG A 185 -8.09 -9.31 -19.73
CA ARG A 185 -6.98 -8.74 -18.94
C ARG A 185 -6.44 -9.82 -17.99
N ARG A 186 -5.12 -9.81 -17.78
CA ARG A 186 -4.43 -10.60 -16.76
C ARG A 186 -4.96 -10.22 -15.38
N GLY A 187 -5.53 -11.19 -14.66
CA GLY A 187 -5.85 -11.11 -13.24
C GLY A 187 -4.89 -12.00 -12.46
N SER A 188 -4.20 -11.40 -11.49
CA SER A 188 -3.39 -12.11 -10.49
C SER A 188 -4.27 -13.09 -9.70
N LYS A 189 -3.73 -14.28 -9.39
CA LYS A 189 -4.43 -15.33 -8.65
C LYS A 189 -4.54 -14.96 -7.17
N GLY A 190 -5.70 -14.44 -6.77
CA GLY A 190 -6.17 -14.54 -5.39
C GLY A 190 -6.71 -15.95 -5.12
N SER A 191 -6.11 -16.65 -4.17
CA SER A 191 -6.61 -17.93 -3.66
C SER A 191 -7.83 -17.66 -2.77
N LEU A 192 -9.02 -18.04 -3.23
CA LEU A 192 -10.22 -18.11 -2.41
C LEU A 192 -10.81 -19.53 -2.54
N ARG A 193 -10.45 -20.40 -1.58
CA ARG A 193 -11.30 -21.54 -1.23
C ARG A 193 -12.50 -21.01 -0.45
N GLY A 194 -13.53 -20.60 -1.16
CA GLY A 194 -14.86 -20.37 -0.61
C GLY A 194 -15.69 -21.65 -0.71
N VAL A 195 -15.93 -22.29 0.44
CA VAL A 195 -16.96 -23.32 0.61
C VAL A 195 -18.32 -22.61 0.57
N LEU A 196 -19.13 -22.88 -0.46
CA LEU A 196 -20.56 -22.58 -0.44
C LEU A 196 -21.34 -23.87 -0.69
N LYS A 197 -21.79 -24.49 0.40
CA LYS A 197 -22.96 -25.36 0.39
C LYS A 197 -24.17 -24.47 0.14
N THR A 198 -24.80 -24.64 -1.00
CA THR A 198 -26.12 -24.07 -1.31
C THR A 198 -27.17 -24.75 -0.44
N VAL A 199 -27.93 -23.97 0.32
CA VAL A 199 -29.19 -24.41 0.92
C VAL A 199 -30.31 -23.86 0.05
N SER A 200 -31.10 -24.76 -0.54
CA SER A 200 -32.40 -24.44 -1.14
C SER A 200 -33.51 -24.64 -0.10
N PRO A 201 -34.62 -23.87 -0.17
CA PRO A 201 -35.75 -24.00 0.75
C PRO A 201 -36.77 -25.01 0.21
N ASP A 202 -37.34 -25.84 1.09
CA ASP A 202 -38.80 -25.95 1.30
C ASP A 202 -39.22 -27.14 2.17
N LEU A 203 -39.94 -26.78 3.26
CA LEU A 203 -41.21 -27.31 3.76
C LEU A 203 -41.43 -28.81 4.10
N LEU A 204 -41.93 -28.97 5.34
CA LEU A 204 -42.86 -29.97 5.92
C LEU A 204 -42.27 -31.16 6.72
N GLY A 205 -42.46 -31.08 8.04
CA GLY A 205 -43.23 -32.12 8.74
C GLY A 205 -42.55 -33.00 9.80
N ARG A 206 -42.89 -32.70 11.07
CA ARG A 206 -43.31 -33.66 12.13
C ARG A 206 -42.25 -34.33 13.05
N LYS A 207 -42.26 -33.84 14.31
CA LYS A 207 -42.24 -34.49 15.65
C LYS A 207 -41.26 -35.64 16.01
N GLY A 208 -40.64 -35.47 17.20
CA GLY A 208 -40.23 -36.52 18.16
C GLY A 208 -38.71 -36.56 18.40
N SER A 209 -38.14 -36.01 19.49
CA SER A 209 -38.09 -36.49 20.89
C SER A 209 -36.72 -37.10 21.28
N ASN A 210 -36.05 -36.42 22.23
CA ASN A 210 -35.21 -36.90 23.35
C ASN A 210 -33.81 -37.57 23.17
N SER A 211 -33.03 -37.39 24.26
CA SER A 211 -31.72 -37.92 24.70
C SER A 211 -30.47 -37.35 24.01
N SER A 212 -29.56 -36.60 24.67
CA SER A 212 -28.80 -36.77 25.93
C SER A 212 -27.59 -37.71 25.81
N GLU A 213 -26.45 -37.23 26.35
CA GLU A 213 -25.19 -37.95 26.70
C GLU A 213 -24.25 -38.29 25.52
N SER A 214 -22.92 -38.36 25.63
CA SER A 214 -21.89 -37.89 26.58
C SER A 214 -20.53 -38.29 25.97
N SER A 215 -19.52 -37.42 26.08
CA SER A 215 -18.08 -37.66 26.31
C SER A 215 -17.32 -38.93 25.84
N THR A 216 -16.04 -38.68 25.47
CA THR A 216 -14.79 -39.47 25.70
C THR A 216 -14.05 -40.15 24.53
N SER A 217 -12.84 -39.63 24.30
CA SER A 217 -11.49 -40.25 24.20
C SER A 217 -11.10 -41.28 23.12
N GLU A 218 -10.04 -40.89 22.39
CA GLU A 218 -8.75 -41.56 22.11
C GLU A 218 -8.61 -42.96 21.45
N SER A 219 -7.62 -42.98 20.54
CA SER A 219 -6.64 -44.05 20.22
C SER A 219 -6.88 -44.99 19.00
N SER A 220 -6.07 -44.71 17.96
CA SER A 220 -5.07 -45.57 17.30
C SER A 220 -5.29 -47.09 17.12
N LEU A 221 -5.28 -47.57 15.86
CA LEU A 221 -4.33 -48.54 15.24
C LEU A 221 -4.97 -49.44 14.14
N VAL A 222 -4.39 -49.37 12.93
CA VAL A 222 -3.98 -50.43 11.98
C VAL A 222 -4.84 -51.71 11.82
N ALA A 223 -5.35 -51.97 10.61
CA ALA A 223 -5.14 -53.21 9.82
C ALA A 223 -5.90 -53.20 8.46
N SER A 224 -5.34 -53.94 7.50
CA SER A 224 -5.68 -54.02 6.06
C SER A 224 -6.66 -55.21 5.76
N PRO A 225 -6.90 -55.70 4.52
CA PRO A 225 -8.10 -55.37 3.72
C PRO A 225 -8.91 -56.60 3.20
N ARG A 226 -9.99 -56.31 2.45
CA ARG A 226 -10.74 -57.11 1.43
C ARG A 226 -12.17 -57.56 1.84
N PRO A 227 -13.03 -57.96 0.88
CA PRO A 227 -13.58 -57.18 -0.25
C PRO A 227 -15.12 -57.35 -0.32
N LEU A 228 -15.83 -56.60 -1.16
CA LEU A 228 -16.99 -57.11 -1.91
C LEU A 228 -17.46 -56.07 -2.93
N LEU A 229 -17.63 -56.57 -4.16
CA LEU A 229 -18.09 -55.89 -5.36
C LEU A 229 -19.46 -55.23 -5.13
N ASP A 230 -19.64 -54.01 -5.66
CA ASP A 230 -20.74 -53.86 -6.60
C ASP A 230 -20.48 -52.82 -7.69
N SER A 231 -21.06 -53.16 -8.83
CA SER A 231 -20.78 -52.75 -10.19
C SER A 231 -21.27 -51.33 -10.52
N ARG A 232 -20.34 -50.46 -10.92
CA ARG A 232 -20.60 -49.30 -11.79
C ARG A 232 -19.55 -49.31 -12.90
N PRO A 233 -19.92 -49.01 -14.16
CA PRO A 233 -18.96 -49.04 -15.25
C PRO A 233 -17.86 -48.03 -14.94
N ALA A 234 -16.60 -48.49 -15.01
CA ALA A 234 -15.45 -47.62 -14.92
C ALA A 234 -15.70 -46.42 -15.87
N PRO A 235 -15.49 -45.16 -15.42
CA PRO A 235 -15.39 -44.08 -16.37
C PRO A 235 -14.34 -44.54 -17.38
N LYS A 236 -14.67 -44.48 -18.68
CA LYS A 236 -13.68 -44.68 -19.73
C LYS A 236 -12.46 -43.91 -19.26
N ILE A 237 -11.38 -44.64 -18.97
CA ILE A 237 -10.07 -44.04 -18.86
C ILE A 237 -9.95 -43.36 -20.20
N VAL A 238 -10.16 -42.04 -20.20
CA VAL A 238 -9.66 -41.20 -21.26
C VAL A 238 -8.19 -41.49 -21.15
N GLU A 239 -7.70 -42.38 -22.03
CA GLU A 239 -6.29 -42.50 -22.31
C GLU A 239 -5.83 -41.05 -22.36
N LYS A 240 -4.99 -40.65 -21.38
CA LYS A 240 -4.31 -39.37 -21.45
C LYS A 240 -3.70 -39.38 -22.84
N SER A 241 -4.31 -38.65 -23.77
CA SER A 241 -3.73 -38.39 -25.07
C SER A 241 -2.31 -37.96 -24.74
N LYS A 242 -1.31 -38.76 -25.18
CA LYS A 242 0.11 -38.48 -24.95
C LYS A 242 0.27 -36.97 -25.07
N LEU A 243 0.51 -36.29 -23.95
CA LEU A 243 0.81 -34.86 -23.97
C LEU A 243 1.99 -34.77 -24.91
N GLU A 244 1.77 -34.18 -26.09
CA GLU A 244 2.82 -34.05 -27.10
C GLU A 244 4.00 -33.35 -26.42
N GLU A 245 5.17 -34.00 -26.41
CA GLU A 245 6.35 -33.52 -25.70
C GLU A 245 6.70 -32.10 -26.19
N LYS A 246 6.67 -31.14 -25.26
CA LYS A 246 7.11 -29.77 -25.51
C LYS A 246 8.58 -29.83 -25.98
N PRO A 247 8.96 -29.19 -27.11
CA PRO A 247 10.37 -29.06 -27.45
C PRO A 247 11.08 -28.34 -26.28
N VAL A 248 12.09 -28.98 -25.71
CA VAL A 248 12.86 -28.46 -24.58
C VAL A 248 13.96 -27.56 -25.14
N TRP A 249 13.89 -26.27 -24.83
CA TRP A 249 14.93 -25.32 -25.21
C TRP A 249 16.11 -25.44 -24.23
N GLU A 250 17.23 -26.00 -24.68
CA GLU A 250 18.41 -26.27 -23.84
C GLU A 250 19.40 -25.09 -23.78
N TRP A 251 18.90 -23.86 -23.69
CA TRP A 251 19.71 -22.64 -23.62
C TRP A 251 20.76 -22.65 -22.49
N LYS A 252 20.57 -23.46 -21.44
CA LYS A 252 21.55 -23.61 -20.35
C LYS A 252 22.90 -24.12 -20.84
N LEU A 253 22.96 -24.79 -21.99
CA LEU A 253 24.20 -25.27 -22.61
C LEU A 253 25.11 -24.13 -23.10
N VAL A 254 24.53 -22.95 -23.38
CA VAL A 254 25.27 -21.72 -23.75
C VAL A 254 26.29 -21.37 -22.66
N PHE A 255 25.99 -21.64 -21.39
CA PHE A 255 26.88 -21.37 -20.25
C PHE A 255 27.85 -22.51 -19.89
N LYS A 256 27.90 -23.59 -20.69
CA LYS A 256 28.69 -24.80 -20.38
C LYS A 256 30.19 -24.51 -20.20
N LEU A 257 30.74 -23.60 -21.01
CA LEU A 257 32.15 -23.25 -20.99
C LEU A 257 32.57 -22.55 -19.68
N ILE A 258 31.73 -21.65 -19.17
CA ILE A 258 32.05 -20.81 -17.99
C ILE A 258 31.49 -21.42 -16.69
N SER A 259 30.60 -22.42 -16.76
CA SER A 259 29.98 -23.05 -15.57
C SER A 259 30.94 -23.40 -14.41
N PRO A 260 32.11 -24.06 -14.61
CA PRO A 260 33.01 -24.38 -13.49
C PRO A 260 33.67 -23.13 -12.88
N ASP A 261 33.96 -22.11 -13.68
CA ASP A 261 34.54 -20.85 -13.21
C ASP A 261 33.48 -19.98 -12.51
N LEU A 262 32.22 -20.05 -12.95
CA LEU A 262 31.08 -19.44 -12.25
C LEU A 262 30.88 -20.03 -10.86
N VAL A 263 31.05 -21.33 -10.66
CA VAL A 263 30.99 -21.96 -9.33
C VAL A 263 32.03 -21.34 -8.39
N GLN A 264 33.29 -21.28 -8.85
CA GLN A 264 34.38 -20.70 -8.07
C GLN A 264 34.20 -19.20 -7.83
N CYS A 265 33.69 -18.47 -8.83
CA CYS A 265 33.39 -17.06 -8.73
C CYS A 265 32.27 -16.80 -7.71
N VAL A 266 31.18 -17.58 -7.71
CA VAL A 266 30.11 -17.47 -6.72
C VAL A 266 30.65 -17.68 -5.30
N GLU A 267 31.43 -18.74 -5.07
CA GLU A 267 32.05 -18.97 -3.77
C GLU A 267 32.99 -17.81 -3.40
N GLN A 268 33.83 -17.36 -4.33
CA GLN A 268 34.79 -16.29 -4.08
C GLN A 268 34.11 -14.95 -3.79
N VAL A 269 33.11 -14.54 -4.58
CA VAL A 269 32.40 -13.26 -4.39
C VAL A 269 31.65 -13.25 -3.07
N VAL A 270 30.93 -14.34 -2.76
CA VAL A 270 30.22 -14.48 -1.48
C VAL A 270 31.21 -14.48 -0.32
N TRP A 271 32.37 -15.12 -0.42
CA TRP A 271 33.34 -15.17 0.68
C TRP A 271 34.21 -13.92 0.81
N SER A 272 34.75 -13.35 -0.28
CA SER A 272 35.71 -12.24 -0.21
C SER A 272 35.05 -10.92 0.19
N ASN A 273 33.89 -10.62 -0.39
CA ASN A 273 33.22 -9.34 -0.16
C ASN A 273 32.41 -9.39 1.14
N ALA A 274 31.62 -10.44 1.35
CA ALA A 274 30.79 -10.52 2.55
C ALA A 274 31.61 -10.71 3.83
N SER A 275 32.66 -11.53 3.79
CA SER A 275 33.50 -11.73 4.99
C SER A 275 34.33 -10.49 5.29
N SER A 276 34.80 -9.75 4.29
CA SER A 276 35.52 -8.50 4.55
C SER A 276 34.62 -7.41 5.13
N SER A 277 33.37 -7.30 4.66
CA SER A 277 32.38 -6.38 5.22
C SER A 277 31.99 -6.77 6.66
N LEU A 278 31.76 -8.07 6.92
CA LEU A 278 31.46 -8.58 8.26
C LEU A 278 32.65 -8.43 9.23
N GLU A 279 33.87 -8.74 8.80
CA GLU A 279 35.09 -8.56 9.60
C GLU A 279 35.34 -7.08 9.91
N LYS A 280 35.02 -6.17 8.98
CA LYS A 280 35.10 -4.73 9.22
C LYS A 280 34.11 -4.32 10.30
N GLU A 281 32.83 -4.68 10.16
CA GLU A 281 31.81 -4.37 11.17
C GLU A 281 32.16 -4.97 12.54
N GLN A 282 32.70 -6.19 12.57
CA GLN A 282 33.15 -6.82 13.81
C GLN A 282 34.30 -6.05 14.48
N LYS A 283 35.32 -5.62 13.72
CA LYS A 283 36.42 -4.79 14.24
C LYS A 283 35.93 -3.45 14.74
N ASP A 284 35.02 -2.80 14.01
CA ASP A 284 34.44 -1.52 14.39
C ASP A 284 33.61 -1.66 15.68
N TRP A 285 32.92 -2.80 15.86
CA TRP A 285 32.21 -3.12 17.11
C TRP A 285 33.15 -3.34 18.28
N GLU A 286 34.23 -4.10 18.10
CA GLU A 286 35.21 -4.39 19.16
C GLU A 286 35.96 -3.14 19.64
N ILE A 287 36.22 -2.18 18.74
CA ILE A 287 36.97 -0.94 19.05
C ILE A 287 36.04 0.17 19.56
N ALA A 288 34.92 0.42 18.87
CA ALA A 288 34.12 1.63 19.05
C ALA A 288 32.67 1.36 19.50
N TYR A 289 32.23 0.09 19.59
CA TYR A 289 30.84 -0.29 19.89
C TYR A 289 29.82 0.45 19.02
N SER A 290 30.12 0.56 17.73
CA SER A 290 29.32 1.28 16.74
C SER A 290 29.15 0.47 15.46
N MET A 291 28.08 0.73 14.72
CA MET A 291 27.80 0.12 13.42
C MET A 291 27.51 1.20 12.37
N GLU A 292 28.06 1.03 11.16
CA GLU A 292 27.67 1.84 10.00
C GLU A 292 26.27 1.43 9.52
N VAL A 293 25.42 2.40 9.22
CA VAL A 293 24.02 2.19 8.82
C VAL A 293 23.70 2.81 7.47
N VAL A 294 22.75 2.21 6.76
CA VAL A 294 22.25 2.66 5.46
C VAL A 294 20.74 2.93 5.58
N GLN A 295 20.29 4.08 5.07
CA GLN A 295 18.87 4.40 4.92
C GLN A 295 18.36 3.82 3.60
N LEU A 296 17.30 3.02 3.68
CA LEU A 296 16.68 2.41 2.51
C LEU A 296 15.71 3.40 1.85
N PRO A 297 15.71 3.54 0.50
CA PRO A 297 14.82 4.49 -0.18
C PRO A 297 13.35 4.10 -0.03
N HIS A 298 12.47 5.08 0.13
CA HIS A 298 11.02 4.87 0.25
C HIS A 298 10.37 4.32 -1.04
N ASP A 299 11.00 4.50 -2.20
CA ASP A 299 10.45 4.20 -3.53
C ASP A 299 10.62 2.74 -4.00
N VAL A 300 11.50 1.96 -3.35
CA VAL A 300 11.79 0.55 -3.73
C VAL A 300 10.62 -0.39 -3.37
N LEU A 301 9.61 0.12 -2.68
CA LEU A 301 8.57 -0.64 -1.97
C LEU A 301 7.22 -0.66 -2.68
N ALA A 302 7.20 -0.95 -3.98
CA ALA A 302 5.95 -1.14 -4.72
C ALA A 302 5.14 -2.35 -4.17
N GLY A 303 4.33 -2.12 -3.13
CA GLY A 303 3.31 -3.04 -2.61
C GLY A 303 3.58 -3.71 -1.25
N CYS A 304 4.77 -3.57 -0.65
CA CYS A 304 5.16 -4.27 0.59
C CYS A 304 5.81 -3.36 1.66
N ILE A 305 5.41 -2.08 1.74
CA ILE A 305 6.00 -1.07 2.65
C ILE A 305 5.93 -1.50 4.11
N ASP A 306 4.87 -2.20 4.50
CA ASP A 306 4.51 -2.45 5.90
C ASP A 306 5.49 -3.42 6.62
N HIS A 307 6.26 -4.18 5.84
CA HIS A 307 7.18 -5.22 6.33
C HIS A 307 8.65 -4.82 6.23
N TYR A 308 8.99 -3.78 5.47
CA TYR A 308 10.38 -3.47 5.16
C TYR A 308 11.00 -2.46 6.14
N PRO A 309 12.23 -2.67 6.62
CA PRO A 309 12.91 -1.75 7.52
C PRO A 309 13.32 -0.45 6.81
N ARG A 310 13.49 0.63 7.58
CA ARG A 310 13.95 1.93 7.06
C ARG A 310 15.46 2.08 7.10
N VAL A 311 16.08 1.48 8.12
CA VAL A 311 17.53 1.54 8.34
C VAL A 311 18.04 0.14 8.59
N VAL A 312 19.14 -0.22 7.96
CA VAL A 312 19.82 -1.51 8.13
C VAL A 312 21.32 -1.28 8.30
N SER A 313 22.04 -2.27 8.82
CA SER A 313 23.50 -2.23 8.83
C SER A 313 24.03 -2.22 7.40
N LYS A 314 25.15 -1.53 7.19
CA LYS A 314 25.81 -1.49 5.90
C LYS A 314 26.30 -2.87 5.46
N CYS A 315 26.81 -3.68 6.39
CA CYS A 315 27.25 -5.04 6.09
C CYS A 315 26.11 -5.88 5.49
N VAL A 316 24.94 -5.90 6.13
CA VAL A 316 23.79 -6.68 5.65
C VAL A 316 23.29 -6.16 4.31
N TYR A 317 23.27 -4.84 4.12
CA TYR A 317 22.87 -4.24 2.84
C TYR A 317 23.79 -4.69 1.69
N GLU A 318 25.10 -4.54 1.85
CA GLU A 318 26.10 -4.93 0.84
C GLU A 318 26.04 -6.43 0.53
N VAL A 319 25.87 -7.27 1.56
CA VAL A 319 25.73 -8.73 1.40
C VAL A 319 24.51 -9.10 0.58
N ILE A 320 23.35 -8.49 0.86
CA ILE A 320 22.12 -8.79 0.16
C ILE A 320 22.18 -8.31 -1.30
N GLU A 321 22.76 -7.14 -1.56
CA GLU A 321 23.00 -6.63 -2.93
C GLU A 321 23.89 -7.59 -3.74
N ASP A 322 24.99 -8.07 -3.15
CA ASP A 322 25.89 -9.03 -3.80
C ASP A 322 25.17 -10.38 -4.07
N LEU A 323 24.34 -10.85 -3.14
CA LEU A 323 23.52 -12.06 -3.34
C LEU A 323 22.46 -11.89 -4.43
N TYR A 324 21.83 -10.72 -4.54
CA TYR A 324 20.86 -10.42 -5.59
C TYR A 324 21.50 -10.39 -6.98
N MET A 325 22.73 -9.90 -7.08
CA MET A 325 23.49 -9.94 -8.32
C MET A 325 23.76 -11.40 -8.77
N LEU A 326 24.01 -12.31 -7.82
CA LEU A 326 24.24 -13.74 -8.10
C LEU A 326 22.97 -14.58 -8.26
N LEU A 327 21.81 -14.10 -7.76
CA LEU A 327 20.54 -14.83 -7.72
C LEU A 327 20.07 -15.36 -9.10
N PRO A 328 20.16 -14.60 -10.22
CA PRO A 328 19.76 -15.11 -11.53
C PRO A 328 20.51 -16.38 -11.93
N PHE A 329 21.82 -16.45 -11.67
CA PHE A 329 22.64 -17.63 -11.95
C PHE A 329 22.20 -18.84 -11.11
N ALA A 330 21.84 -18.61 -9.85
CA ALA A 330 21.29 -19.65 -8.98
C ALA A 330 19.90 -20.14 -9.44
N LYS A 331 19.02 -19.23 -9.89
CA LYS A 331 17.70 -19.56 -10.48
C LYS A 331 17.87 -20.43 -11.73
N ALA A 332 18.86 -20.13 -12.57
CA ALA A 332 19.16 -20.90 -13.78
C ALA A 332 19.57 -22.35 -13.47
N GLY A 333 20.15 -22.57 -12.29
CA GLY A 333 20.57 -23.87 -11.77
C GLY A 333 19.44 -24.75 -11.22
N ASN A 334 18.15 -24.43 -11.43
CA ASN A 334 17.00 -25.31 -11.13
C ASN A 334 16.92 -26.54 -12.07
N GLY A 335 18.05 -27.25 -12.25
CA GLY A 335 18.22 -28.38 -13.16
C GLY A 335 19.19 -28.08 -14.32
N GLY A 336 19.79 -29.12 -14.89
CA GLY A 336 20.74 -29.01 -16.01
C GLY A 336 22.19 -28.71 -15.58
N ILE A 337 23.00 -28.19 -16.50
CA ILE A 337 24.46 -28.04 -16.31
C ILE A 337 24.86 -27.00 -15.26
N LEU A 338 23.95 -26.07 -14.91
CA LEU A 338 24.17 -25.01 -13.91
C LEU A 338 23.76 -25.41 -12.48
N HIS A 339 23.30 -26.64 -12.25
CA HIS A 339 22.99 -27.12 -10.90
C HIS A 339 24.15 -26.97 -9.89
N PRO A 340 25.43 -27.22 -10.26
CA PRO A 340 26.56 -26.95 -9.36
C PRO A 340 26.65 -25.49 -8.91
N VAL A 341 26.27 -24.52 -9.76
CA VAL A 341 26.25 -23.09 -9.44
C VAL A 341 25.19 -22.80 -8.37
N LYS A 342 23.98 -23.36 -8.51
CA LYS A 342 22.93 -23.28 -7.47
C LYS A 342 23.42 -23.87 -6.13
N SER A 343 24.05 -25.05 -6.17
CA SER A 343 24.55 -25.70 -4.95
C SER A 343 25.62 -24.86 -4.25
N ALA A 344 26.56 -24.27 -5.01
CA ALA A 344 27.61 -23.43 -4.47
C ALA A 344 27.06 -22.12 -3.87
N PHE A 345 26.09 -21.50 -4.54
CA PHE A 345 25.37 -20.33 -4.01
C PHE A 345 24.65 -20.67 -2.70
N VAL A 346 23.83 -21.73 -2.69
CA VAL A 346 23.06 -22.11 -1.50
C VAL A 346 23.97 -22.48 -0.33
N HIS A 347 25.07 -23.20 -0.58
CA HIS A 347 26.02 -23.56 0.47
C HIS A 347 26.72 -22.32 1.05
N SER A 348 27.28 -21.47 0.19
CA SER A 348 28.04 -20.28 0.61
C SER A 348 27.15 -19.26 1.31
N ALA A 349 25.96 -18.97 0.75
CA ALA A 349 25.00 -18.07 1.36
C ALA A 349 24.50 -18.61 2.70
N ASN A 350 24.21 -19.92 2.81
CA ASN A 350 23.84 -20.51 4.09
C ASN A 350 24.94 -20.25 5.12
N GLN A 351 26.19 -20.59 4.84
CA GLN A 351 27.28 -20.43 5.80
C GLN A 351 27.49 -18.95 6.19
N LEU A 352 27.41 -18.03 5.24
CA LEU A 352 27.48 -16.59 5.51
C LEU A 352 26.39 -16.12 6.47
N PHE A 353 25.13 -16.52 6.24
CA PHE A 353 24.03 -16.20 7.14
C PHE A 353 24.23 -16.81 8.54
N SER A 354 25.03 -17.89 8.71
CA SER A 354 25.43 -18.38 10.05
C SER A 354 26.26 -17.36 10.79
N ASN A 355 27.24 -16.81 10.08
CA ASN A 355 28.23 -15.93 10.67
C ASN A 355 27.56 -14.62 11.05
N ILE A 356 26.69 -14.09 10.16
CA ILE A 356 25.85 -12.92 10.42
C ILE A 356 24.94 -13.16 11.64
N HIS A 357 24.26 -14.31 11.70
CA HIS A 357 23.42 -14.68 12.84
C HIS A 357 24.22 -14.73 14.16
N GLY A 358 25.39 -15.37 14.18
CA GLY A 358 26.25 -15.44 15.35
C GLY A 358 26.79 -14.07 15.80
N HIS A 359 27.16 -13.23 14.84
CA HIS A 359 27.62 -11.85 15.08
C HIS A 359 26.55 -10.99 15.73
N TYR A 360 25.32 -10.97 15.18
CA TYR A 360 24.24 -10.18 15.76
C TYR A 360 23.75 -10.70 17.11
N LEU A 361 23.83 -12.01 17.36
CA LEU A 361 23.61 -12.54 18.71
C LEU A 361 24.67 -12.02 19.69
N ALA A 362 25.95 -11.99 19.33
CA ALA A 362 27.01 -11.45 20.18
C ALA A 362 26.82 -9.94 20.45
N ILE A 363 26.55 -9.14 19.41
CA ILE A 363 26.20 -7.72 19.53
C ILE A 363 25.01 -7.54 20.48
N SER A 364 23.97 -8.35 20.31
CA SER A 364 22.78 -8.24 21.14
C SER A 364 23.15 -8.41 22.62
N GLN A 365 24.04 -9.35 22.98
CA GLN A 365 24.42 -9.64 24.36
C GLN A 365 25.20 -8.50 25.03
N ASP A 366 25.99 -7.74 24.26
CA ASP A 366 26.76 -6.59 24.75
C ASP A 366 25.88 -5.39 25.13
N ILE A 367 24.70 -5.26 24.52
CA ILE A 367 23.75 -4.18 24.75
C ILE A 367 22.82 -4.55 25.93
N PRO A 368 22.52 -3.62 26.87
CA PRO A 368 22.86 -2.18 26.89
C PRO A 368 24.14 -1.82 27.67
N LYS A 369 24.97 -2.80 28.06
CA LYS A 369 26.10 -2.56 28.98
C LYS A 369 27.23 -1.77 28.33
N LYS A 370 27.49 -2.00 27.04
CA LYS A 370 28.65 -1.45 26.32
C LYS A 370 28.29 -0.40 25.26
N ALA A 371 27.05 -0.39 24.77
CA ALA A 371 26.61 0.47 23.67
C ALA A 371 25.18 0.99 23.90
N ALA A 372 24.80 2.02 23.13
CA ALA A 372 23.47 2.61 23.19
C ALA A 372 22.37 1.64 22.71
N ALA A 373 21.17 1.74 23.31
CA ALA A 373 20.02 0.90 22.97
C ALA A 373 19.57 1.04 21.50
N LYS A 374 19.86 2.17 20.86
CA LYS A 374 19.60 2.41 19.42
C LYS A 374 20.22 1.32 18.52
N PHE A 375 21.39 0.80 18.87
CA PHE A 375 22.04 -0.25 18.08
C PHE A 375 21.27 -1.58 18.14
N LEU A 376 20.49 -1.83 19.19
CA LEU A 376 19.62 -3.01 19.27
C LEU A 376 18.46 -2.92 18.27
N LEU A 377 17.94 -1.72 18.02
CA LEU A 377 16.93 -1.47 16.98
C LEU A 377 17.50 -1.69 15.57
N VAL A 378 18.76 -1.29 15.33
CA VAL A 378 19.46 -1.53 14.07
C VAL A 378 19.76 -3.01 13.87
N THR A 379 20.13 -3.73 14.93
CA THR A 379 20.29 -5.18 14.88
C THR A 379 18.96 -5.87 14.55
N LEU A 380 17.87 -5.48 15.22
CA LEU A 380 16.53 -5.99 14.93
C LEU A 380 16.14 -5.75 13.46
N SER A 381 16.28 -4.52 12.96
CA SER A 381 15.91 -4.17 11.58
C SER A 381 16.75 -4.94 10.55
N SER A 382 18.03 -5.15 10.82
CA SER A 382 18.94 -5.92 9.96
C SER A 382 18.57 -7.41 9.96
N CYS A 383 18.20 -7.99 11.10
CA CYS A 383 17.72 -9.37 11.18
C CYS A 383 16.39 -9.57 10.45
N VAL A 384 15.46 -8.61 10.56
CA VAL A 384 14.18 -8.63 9.82
C VAL A 384 14.43 -8.55 8.31
N TYR A 385 15.31 -7.66 7.87
CA TYR A 385 15.72 -7.56 6.47
C TYR A 385 16.21 -8.91 5.93
N VAL A 386 17.13 -9.55 6.65
CA VAL A 386 17.65 -10.89 6.27
C VAL A 386 16.55 -11.93 6.23
N ARG A 387 15.67 -11.98 7.25
CA ARG A 387 14.53 -12.92 7.31
C ARG A 387 13.66 -12.80 6.05
N ASP A 388 13.29 -11.58 5.68
CA ASP A 388 12.37 -11.34 4.56
C ASP A 388 13.03 -11.72 3.23
N HIS A 389 14.30 -11.38 3.03
CA HIS A 389 15.06 -11.80 1.84
C HIS A 389 15.30 -13.30 1.76
N LEU A 390 15.49 -13.99 2.90
CA LEU A 390 15.55 -15.45 2.93
C LEU A 390 14.24 -16.09 2.48
N ASN A 391 13.08 -15.50 2.82
CA ASN A 391 11.79 -15.97 2.31
C ASN A 391 11.69 -15.78 0.78
N ILE A 392 12.11 -14.62 0.26
CA ILE A 392 12.15 -14.36 -1.19
C ILE A 392 13.08 -15.38 -1.88
N PHE A 393 14.28 -15.63 -1.35
CA PHE A 393 15.19 -16.62 -1.93
C PHE A 393 14.60 -18.03 -1.89
N ASN A 394 13.86 -18.39 -0.85
CA ASN A 394 13.13 -19.67 -0.80
C ASN A 394 12.03 -19.78 -1.85
N GLU A 395 11.30 -18.68 -2.12
CA GLU A 395 10.26 -18.64 -3.16
C GLU A 395 10.86 -18.72 -4.58
N VAL A 396 12.00 -18.06 -4.82
CA VAL A 396 12.67 -18.04 -6.14
C VAL A 396 13.41 -19.35 -6.44
N LEU A 397 14.07 -19.95 -5.45
CA LEU A 397 14.91 -21.15 -5.63
C LEU A 397 14.20 -22.46 -5.27
N GLY A 398 12.99 -22.37 -4.71
CA GLY A 398 12.15 -23.51 -4.39
C GLY A 398 11.78 -24.30 -5.66
N GLU A 399 11.94 -25.62 -5.61
CA GLU A 399 11.50 -26.51 -6.69
C GLU A 399 9.96 -26.62 -6.71
N GLU A 400 9.37 -27.04 -7.84
CA GLU A 400 7.94 -27.43 -7.90
C GLU A 400 7.58 -28.55 -6.89
N GLU A 401 8.58 -29.18 -6.25
CA GLU A 401 8.46 -30.22 -5.21
C GLU A 401 8.71 -29.74 -3.75
N GLY A 402 8.57 -28.45 -3.44
CA GLY A 402 8.40 -27.97 -2.06
C GLY A 402 9.64 -27.97 -1.14
N LYS A 403 10.85 -28.24 -1.66
CA LYS A 403 12.10 -28.07 -0.88
C LYS A 403 12.52 -26.59 -0.83
N LYS A 404 12.54 -26.01 0.38
CA LYS A 404 13.00 -24.64 0.64
C LYS A 404 14.47 -24.66 1.12
N PRO A 405 15.45 -24.19 0.31
CA PRO A 405 16.88 -24.35 0.59
C PRO A 405 17.39 -23.58 1.81
N PHE A 406 16.68 -22.54 2.24
CA PHE A 406 17.03 -21.70 3.39
C PHE A 406 16.00 -21.77 4.53
N ALA A 407 15.17 -22.83 4.60
CA ALA A 407 14.12 -22.94 5.63
C ALA A 407 14.68 -22.85 7.06
N THR A 408 15.71 -23.63 7.38
CA THR A 408 16.33 -23.63 8.71
C THR A 408 16.92 -22.27 9.07
N ARG A 409 17.54 -21.58 8.11
CA ARG A 409 18.07 -20.23 8.31
C ARG A 409 16.97 -19.22 8.57
N HIS A 410 15.92 -19.28 7.78
CA HIS A 410 14.77 -18.42 7.96
C HIS A 410 14.17 -18.58 9.37
N GLU A 411 13.99 -19.83 9.84
CA GLU A 411 13.51 -20.12 11.20
C GLU A 411 14.44 -19.56 12.29
N GLN A 412 15.76 -19.68 12.13
CA GLN A 412 16.73 -19.08 13.08
C GLN A 412 16.59 -17.55 13.16
N PHE A 413 16.43 -16.87 12.03
CA PHE A 413 16.24 -15.42 12.04
C PHE A 413 14.87 -15.01 12.59
N VAL A 414 13.82 -15.82 12.41
CA VAL A 414 12.52 -15.60 13.09
C VAL A 414 12.70 -15.66 14.61
N GLU A 415 13.36 -16.69 15.13
CA GLU A 415 13.62 -16.85 16.57
C GLU A 415 14.46 -15.69 17.13
N VAL A 416 15.53 -15.28 16.43
CA VAL A 416 16.36 -14.15 16.87
C VAL A 416 15.58 -12.85 16.88
N VAL A 417 14.70 -12.61 15.90
CA VAL A 417 13.83 -11.43 15.88
C VAL A 417 12.94 -11.41 17.12
N ASP A 418 12.32 -12.53 17.49
CA ASP A 418 11.48 -12.62 18.69
C ASP A 418 12.28 -12.37 19.98
N ILE A 419 13.47 -12.98 20.11
CA ILE A 419 14.38 -12.74 21.24
C ILE A 419 14.78 -11.26 21.35
N LEU A 420 15.07 -10.61 20.21
CA LEU A 420 15.43 -9.21 20.17
C LEU A 420 14.25 -8.31 20.59
N LEU A 421 13.02 -8.61 20.16
CA LEU A 421 11.83 -7.87 20.56
C LEU A 421 11.59 -7.93 22.07
N GLU A 422 11.69 -9.12 22.66
CA GLU A 422 11.58 -9.31 24.11
C GLU A 422 12.70 -8.55 24.84
N LYS A 423 13.94 -8.63 24.33
CA LYS A 423 15.07 -7.94 24.92
C LYS A 423 14.94 -6.41 24.85
N ILE A 424 14.49 -5.85 23.73
CA ILE A 424 14.27 -4.41 23.58
C ILE A 424 13.21 -3.94 24.58
N SER A 425 12.10 -4.67 24.67
CA SER A 425 11.03 -4.38 25.62
C SER A 425 11.56 -4.38 27.05
N HIS A 426 12.31 -5.43 27.42
CA HIS A 426 12.93 -5.54 28.74
C HIS A 426 13.90 -4.40 29.07
N VAL A 427 14.75 -4.00 28.12
CA VAL A 427 15.70 -2.89 28.30
C VAL A 427 14.96 -1.58 28.57
N HIS A 428 13.94 -1.26 27.77
CA HIS A 428 13.15 -0.05 27.98
C HIS A 428 12.34 -0.10 29.28
N THR A 429 11.82 -1.26 29.66
CA THR A 429 11.11 -1.45 30.94
C THR A 429 12.04 -1.24 32.15
N ILE A 430 13.30 -1.67 32.10
CA ILE A 430 14.30 -1.36 33.13
C ILE A 430 14.61 0.14 33.17
N LEU A 431 14.83 0.76 32.01
CA LEU A 431 15.11 2.21 31.92
C LEU A 431 13.95 3.03 32.49
N LEU A 432 12.71 2.67 32.12
CA LEU A 432 11.50 3.28 32.65
C LEU A 432 11.35 3.05 34.16
N SER A 433 11.70 1.86 34.67
CA SER A 433 11.74 1.62 36.12
C SER A 433 12.68 2.59 36.85
N ASN A 434 13.83 2.86 36.26
CA ASN A 434 14.82 3.79 36.82
C ASN A 434 14.39 5.25 36.69
N ILE A 435 13.82 5.65 35.55
CA ILE A 435 13.23 6.99 35.36
C ILE A 435 12.14 7.23 36.39
N LEU A 436 11.36 6.19 36.67
CA LEU A 436 10.33 6.31 37.66
C LEU A 436 10.94 6.58 39.02
N TYR A 437 12.10 6.03 39.41
CA TYR A 437 12.71 6.12 40.74
C TYR A 437 13.34 7.50 41.03
N ASP A 438 12.57 8.39 41.67
CA ASP A 438 13.01 9.73 42.12
C ASP A 438 12.71 9.90 43.62
N ALA A 439 13.70 10.10 44.48
CA ALA A 439 13.47 10.09 45.92
C ALA A 439 12.42 11.15 46.36
N GLU A 440 12.44 12.36 45.81
CA GLU A 440 11.58 13.46 46.27
C GLU A 440 10.09 13.22 45.93
N SER A 441 9.80 12.66 44.76
CA SER A 441 8.44 12.36 44.32
C SER A 441 7.80 11.17 45.04
N TYR A 442 8.51 10.46 45.93
CA TYR A 442 8.08 9.17 46.51
C TYR A 442 7.76 9.21 48.00
N HIS A 443 7.98 10.33 48.67
CA HIS A 443 7.65 10.49 50.09
C HIS A 443 6.16 10.77 50.27
N TRP A 444 5.32 9.78 49.95
CA TRP A 444 3.85 9.90 49.98
C TRP A 444 3.29 10.15 51.38
N ALA A 445 4.01 9.77 52.43
CA ALA A 445 3.62 9.98 53.83
C ALA A 445 4.08 11.33 54.41
N GLU A 446 4.78 12.18 53.63
CA GLU A 446 5.28 13.44 54.14
C GLU A 446 4.14 14.44 54.45
N GLU A 447 4.31 15.21 55.53
CA GLU A 447 3.32 16.21 55.97
C GLU A 447 3.48 17.57 55.27
N LYS A 448 4.41 17.69 54.33
CA LYS A 448 4.61 18.89 53.50
C LYS A 448 3.95 18.71 52.14
N GLU A 449 3.45 19.82 51.61
CA GLU A 449 2.92 19.89 50.26
C GLU A 449 4.04 19.66 49.24
N PHE A 450 3.71 18.94 48.16
CA PHE A 450 4.67 18.69 47.09
C PHE A 450 4.79 19.94 46.20
N TYR A 451 5.96 20.60 46.23
CA TYR A 451 6.23 21.79 45.40
C TYR A 451 5.06 22.79 45.40
N GLU A 452 4.52 23.11 46.59
CA GLU A 452 3.43 24.07 46.79
C GLU A 452 2.16 23.78 45.95
N ASN A 453 1.95 22.51 45.57
CA ASN A 453 0.87 22.04 44.70
C ASN A 453 0.85 22.64 43.28
N GLU A 454 2.00 23.12 42.80
CA GLU A 454 2.08 23.78 41.48
C GLU A 454 2.27 22.78 40.32
N ARG A 455 2.75 21.56 40.59
CA ARG A 455 3.16 20.62 39.53
C ARG A 455 2.94 19.14 39.86
N CYS A 456 2.81 18.32 38.80
CA CYS A 456 2.87 16.87 38.90
C CYS A 456 4.31 16.36 39.20
N SER A 457 4.43 15.08 39.53
CA SER A 457 5.70 14.41 39.78
C SER A 457 6.59 14.43 38.54
N PHE A 458 7.84 14.86 38.72
CA PHE A 458 8.84 14.91 37.65
C PHE A 458 9.02 13.58 36.89
N PRO A 459 9.02 12.40 37.54
CA PRO A 459 9.08 11.11 36.85
C PRO A 459 7.99 10.87 35.81
N ILE A 460 6.80 11.45 35.97
CA ILE A 460 5.69 11.27 35.01
C ILE A 460 5.96 12.05 33.72
N GLN A 461 6.51 13.27 33.85
CA GLN A 461 6.94 14.07 32.69
C GLN A 461 8.07 13.36 31.94
N MET A 462 9.07 12.85 32.68
CA MET A 462 10.19 12.10 32.10
C MET A 462 9.76 10.78 31.47
N TRP A 463 8.77 10.08 32.05
CA TRP A 463 8.18 8.88 31.46
C TRP A 463 7.55 9.17 30.09
N HIS A 464 6.75 10.23 29.99
CA HIS A 464 6.15 10.65 28.72
C HIS A 464 7.22 11.04 27.68
N GLN A 465 8.18 11.88 28.08
CA GLN A 465 9.29 12.30 27.22
C GLN A 465 10.10 11.11 26.71
N HIS A 466 10.39 10.12 27.56
CA HIS A 466 11.08 8.90 27.16
C HIS A 466 10.28 8.09 26.14
N LEU A 467 8.98 7.87 26.36
CA LEU A 467 8.13 7.15 25.41
C LEU A 467 8.07 7.84 24.05
N THR A 468 7.97 9.17 24.02
CA THR A 468 8.00 9.96 22.78
C THR A 468 9.33 9.81 22.03
N GLY A 469 10.45 9.81 22.75
CA GLY A 469 11.77 9.55 22.18
C GLY A 469 11.90 8.14 21.61
N VAL A 470 11.51 7.12 22.39
CA VAL A 470 11.51 5.71 21.99
C VAL A 470 10.65 5.49 20.74
N ARG A 471 9.44 6.04 20.70
CA ARG A 471 8.56 5.99 19.53
C ARG A 471 9.25 6.55 18.28
N THR A 472 9.92 7.69 18.42
CA THR A 472 10.61 8.34 17.29
C THR A 472 11.77 7.49 16.79
N ASP A 473 12.57 6.94 17.69
CA ASP A 473 13.69 6.06 17.33
C ASP A 473 13.20 4.78 16.62
N ILE A 474 12.18 4.11 17.17
CA ILE A 474 11.60 2.90 16.59
C ILE A 474 11.02 3.21 15.19
N TRP A 475 10.27 4.31 15.01
CA TRP A 475 9.66 4.67 13.73
C TRP A 475 10.71 4.99 12.67
N SER A 476 11.87 5.53 13.07
CA SER A 476 12.94 5.91 12.16
C SER A 476 13.78 4.73 11.66
N ILE A 477 13.80 3.61 12.39
CA ILE A 477 14.70 2.47 12.12
C ILE A 477 13.92 1.21 11.67
N CYS A 478 12.92 0.82 12.45
CA CYS A 478 12.26 -0.48 12.32
C CYS A 478 11.18 -0.49 11.23
N PRO A 479 10.77 -1.69 10.75
CA PRO A 479 9.61 -1.84 9.88
C PRO A 479 8.33 -1.31 10.54
N PRO A 480 7.40 -0.68 9.79
CA PRO A 480 6.26 0.03 10.38
C PRO A 480 5.33 -0.80 11.27
N ASN A 481 4.91 -2.00 10.83
CA ASN A 481 4.02 -2.86 11.64
C ASN A 481 4.72 -3.39 12.89
N LEU A 482 5.98 -3.79 12.74
CA LEU A 482 6.80 -4.26 13.85
C LEU A 482 7.06 -3.14 14.86
N ALA A 483 7.34 -1.94 14.36
CA ALA A 483 7.55 -0.73 15.14
C ALA A 483 6.32 -0.45 16.01
N GLN A 484 5.13 -0.44 15.42
CA GLN A 484 3.88 -0.23 16.15
C GLN A 484 3.65 -1.29 17.22
N SER A 485 3.81 -2.57 16.89
CA SER A 485 3.66 -3.66 17.85
C SER A 485 4.67 -3.58 19.01
N LEU A 486 5.93 -3.27 18.72
CA LEU A 486 6.98 -3.16 19.74
C LEU A 486 6.71 -1.99 20.69
N PHE A 487 6.36 -0.81 20.16
CA PHE A 487 6.03 0.35 20.97
C PHE A 487 4.78 0.12 21.83
N THR A 488 3.77 -0.55 21.27
CA THR A 488 2.54 -0.96 21.99
C THR A 488 2.88 -1.79 23.22
N ASN A 489 3.79 -2.77 23.09
CA ASN A 489 4.20 -3.62 24.22
C ASN A 489 4.97 -2.83 25.28
N ILE A 490 5.92 -1.97 24.88
CA ILE A 490 6.65 -1.08 25.81
C ILE A 490 5.68 -0.16 26.57
N LEU A 491 4.70 0.42 25.87
CA LEU A 491 3.68 1.26 26.48
C LEU A 491 2.86 0.47 27.50
N TYR A 492 2.37 -0.71 27.12
CA TYR A 492 1.61 -1.60 28.00
C TYR A 492 2.38 -1.97 29.28
N GLU A 493 3.63 -2.45 29.16
CA GLU A 493 4.45 -2.84 30.30
C GLU A 493 4.69 -1.65 31.25
N SER A 494 5.01 -0.48 30.69
CA SER A 494 5.26 0.72 31.49
C SER A 494 4.01 1.26 32.19
N LEU A 495 2.84 1.19 31.54
CA LEU A 495 1.57 1.57 32.13
C LEU A 495 1.15 0.58 33.23
N ALA A 496 1.41 -0.71 33.03
CA ALA A 496 1.14 -1.73 34.04
C ALA A 496 1.97 -1.48 35.31
N MET A 497 3.22 -1.06 35.17
CA MET A 497 4.06 -0.66 36.30
C MET A 497 3.50 0.56 37.05
N LEU A 498 3.10 1.61 36.33
CA LEU A 498 2.48 2.80 36.93
C LEU A 498 1.18 2.42 37.67
N THR A 499 0.32 1.64 37.03
CA THR A 499 -0.94 1.18 37.62
C THR A 499 -0.71 0.37 38.89
N ARG A 500 0.23 -0.59 38.87
CA ARG A 500 0.61 -1.38 40.06
C ARG A 500 1.19 -0.50 41.18
N ARG A 501 1.85 0.60 40.84
CA ARG A 501 2.40 1.55 41.80
C ARG A 501 1.30 2.39 42.45
N TYR A 502 0.48 3.09 41.65
CA TYR A 502 -0.58 3.98 42.16
C TYR A 502 -1.69 3.25 42.91
N THR A 503 -1.97 1.98 42.59
CA THR A 503 -2.91 1.14 43.36
C THR A 503 -2.44 0.82 44.79
N ARG A 504 -1.15 0.99 45.11
CA ARG A 504 -0.55 0.62 46.42
C ARG A 504 -0.13 1.82 47.26
N ILE A 505 -0.06 3.00 46.65
CA ILE A 505 0.38 4.23 47.32
C ILE A 505 -0.67 4.65 48.36
N LYS A 506 -0.18 5.09 49.52
CA LYS A 506 -0.99 5.68 50.61
C LYS A 506 -0.59 7.13 50.79
N PRO A 507 -1.23 8.08 50.11
CA PRO A 507 -0.87 9.49 50.23
C PRO A 507 -1.28 10.04 51.61
N SER A 508 -0.50 10.95 52.16
CA SER A 508 -0.92 11.84 53.24
C SER A 508 -1.90 12.89 52.69
N PHE A 509 -2.62 13.59 53.58
CA PHE A 509 -3.52 14.69 53.19
C PHE A 509 -2.85 15.69 52.24
N ARG A 510 -1.60 16.08 52.53
CA ARG A 510 -0.83 17.06 51.74
C ARG A 510 -0.31 16.51 50.40
N ARG A 511 -0.35 15.20 50.20
CA ARG A 511 0.11 14.54 48.95
C ARG A 511 -1.02 14.06 48.05
N VAL A 512 -2.28 14.19 48.47
CA VAL A 512 -3.46 13.85 47.64
C VAL A 512 -3.50 14.63 46.33
N ILE A 513 -3.11 15.91 46.34
CA ILE A 513 -3.11 16.76 45.13
C ILE A 513 -2.06 16.26 44.12
N GLN A 514 -0.83 15.98 44.57
CA GLN A 514 0.21 15.35 43.73
C GLN A 514 -0.28 14.03 43.13
N PHE A 515 -0.90 13.18 43.95
CA PHE A 515 -1.45 11.89 43.51
C PHE A 515 -2.51 12.06 42.42
N ARG A 516 -3.42 13.04 42.57
CA ARG A 516 -4.44 13.38 41.58
C ARG A 516 -3.81 13.90 40.29
N MET A 517 -2.88 14.85 40.40
CA MET A 517 -2.16 15.45 39.27
C MET A 517 -1.45 14.40 38.43
N ASP A 518 -0.78 13.45 39.08
CA ASP A 518 -0.04 12.39 38.40
C ASP A 518 -0.98 11.49 37.58
N ILE A 519 -2.07 11.00 38.18
CA ILE A 519 -2.98 10.08 37.48
C ILE A 519 -3.68 10.80 36.32
N ILE A 520 -4.13 12.04 36.50
CA ILE A 520 -4.75 12.82 35.42
C ILE A 520 -3.75 13.04 34.28
N THR A 521 -2.50 13.40 34.60
CA THR A 521 -1.42 13.55 33.60
C THR A 521 -1.16 12.25 32.85
N ILE A 522 -1.06 11.11 33.56
CA ILE A 522 -0.89 9.79 32.93
C ILE A 522 -2.04 9.52 31.94
N LEU A 523 -3.29 9.73 32.35
CA LEU A 523 -4.45 9.46 31.50
C LEU A 523 -4.51 10.41 30.28
N LEU A 524 -4.14 11.68 30.43
CA LEU A 524 -4.00 12.63 29.32
C LEU A 524 -2.91 12.20 28.33
N CYS A 525 -1.74 11.79 28.83
CA CYS A 525 -0.68 11.22 28.00
C CYS A 525 -1.15 9.96 27.28
N MET A 526 -1.89 9.07 27.96
CA MET A 526 -2.41 7.85 27.35
C MET A 526 -3.37 8.12 26.20
N PHE A 527 -4.24 9.14 26.29
CA PHE A 527 -5.11 9.51 25.17
C PHE A 527 -4.31 9.84 23.90
N ASP A 528 -3.23 10.61 24.05
CA ASP A 528 -2.34 10.95 22.94
C ASP A 528 -1.59 9.71 22.41
N GLN A 529 -0.98 8.91 23.30
CA GLN A 529 -0.22 7.72 22.90
C GLN A 529 -1.07 6.66 22.21
N MET A 530 -2.35 6.55 22.56
CA MET A 530 -3.29 5.61 21.93
C MET A 530 -3.48 5.88 20.43
N MET A 531 -3.34 7.13 19.97
CA MET A 531 -3.43 7.48 18.55
C MET A 531 -2.27 6.89 17.72
N TYR A 532 -1.12 6.62 18.35
CA TYR A 532 0.04 6.02 17.71
C TYR A 532 0.03 4.48 17.75
N VAL A 533 -0.66 3.91 18.73
CA VAL A 533 -0.67 2.48 19.04
C VAL A 533 -1.83 1.74 18.38
N CYS A 534 -2.94 2.43 18.11
CA CYS A 534 -4.06 1.86 17.39
C CYS A 534 -3.88 2.03 15.88
N ASP A 535 -4.15 0.98 15.10
CA ASP A 535 -4.20 1.00 13.63
C ASP A 535 -5.64 1.20 13.10
N SER A 536 -6.63 1.09 13.99
CA SER A 536 -8.05 1.12 13.64
C SER A 536 -8.85 1.84 14.73
N SER A 537 -9.99 2.38 14.31
CA SER A 537 -10.90 3.11 15.21
C SER A 537 -11.48 2.22 16.32
N VAL A 538 -11.64 0.92 16.08
CA VAL A 538 -12.17 0.00 17.09
C VAL A 538 -11.17 -0.32 18.18
N LYS A 539 -9.89 -0.51 17.84
CA LYS A 539 -8.86 -0.68 18.88
C LYS A 539 -8.73 0.56 19.78
N LEU A 540 -9.08 1.75 19.26
CA LEU A 540 -9.06 3.01 20.00
C LEU A 540 -10.31 3.23 20.85
N LEU A 541 -11.52 2.97 20.32
CA LEU A 541 -12.77 3.32 20.99
C LEU A 541 -13.34 2.18 21.84
N GLU A 542 -13.31 0.94 21.39
CA GLU A 542 -13.85 -0.20 22.13
C GLU A 542 -13.16 -1.51 21.67
N PRO A 543 -11.94 -1.81 22.15
CA PRO A 543 -11.26 -3.02 21.75
C PRO A 543 -11.96 -4.27 22.30
N GLY A 544 -12.05 -5.31 21.49
CA GLY A 544 -12.52 -6.63 21.93
C GLY A 544 -11.49 -7.35 22.80
N TYR A 545 -11.91 -8.30 23.64
CA TYR A 545 -11.00 -9.12 24.48
C TYR A 545 -9.87 -9.81 23.70
N ASN A 546 -10.13 -10.13 22.43
CA ASN A 546 -9.17 -10.79 21.53
C ASN A 546 -8.11 -9.81 20.97
N GLN A 547 -8.31 -8.50 21.12
CA GLN A 547 -7.41 -7.46 20.62
C GLN A 547 -6.42 -7.06 21.73
N GLN A 548 -5.53 -7.97 22.08
CA GLN A 548 -4.43 -7.71 23.00
C GLN A 548 -3.24 -7.07 22.27
N PRO A 549 -2.46 -6.19 22.94
CA PRO A 549 -2.62 -5.72 24.31
C PRO A 549 -3.54 -4.49 24.46
N HIS A 550 -4.16 -3.97 23.38
CA HIS A 550 -5.02 -2.77 23.41
C HIS A 550 -6.13 -2.86 24.46
N TYR A 551 -6.84 -3.99 24.52
CA TYR A 551 -7.82 -4.23 25.57
C TYR A 551 -7.23 -4.08 26.97
N SER A 552 -6.04 -4.62 27.22
CA SER A 552 -5.39 -4.52 28.53
C SER A 552 -4.95 -3.09 28.85
N ILE A 553 -4.51 -2.31 27.86
CA ILE A 553 -4.17 -0.88 28.04
C ILE A 553 -5.40 -0.09 28.50
N HIS A 554 -6.54 -0.26 27.82
CA HIS A 554 -7.80 0.37 28.23
C HIS A 554 -8.19 0.00 29.67
N ASN A 555 -8.01 -1.28 30.03
CA ASN A 555 -8.33 -1.76 31.37
C ASN A 555 -7.42 -1.13 32.43
N LEU A 556 -6.13 -0.98 32.15
CA LEU A 556 -5.20 -0.30 33.05
C LEU A 556 -5.55 1.18 33.24
N CYS A 557 -5.93 1.89 32.18
CA CYS A 557 -6.43 3.27 32.27
C CYS A 557 -7.71 3.37 33.10
N SER A 558 -8.65 2.45 32.90
CA SER A 558 -9.89 2.34 33.70
C SER A 558 -9.61 2.06 35.18
N ILE A 559 -8.63 1.21 35.49
CA ILE A 559 -8.17 0.96 36.86
C ILE A 559 -7.57 2.23 37.46
N LEU A 560 -6.72 2.95 36.73
CA LEU A 560 -6.15 4.23 37.19
C LEU A 560 -7.22 5.28 37.49
N LEU A 561 -8.22 5.41 36.62
CA LEU A 561 -9.37 6.29 36.86
C LEU A 561 -10.14 5.89 38.13
N SER A 562 -10.31 4.59 38.36
CA SER A 562 -10.98 4.08 39.55
C SER A 562 -10.18 4.32 40.82
N VAL A 563 -8.85 4.19 40.75
CA VAL A 563 -7.92 4.54 41.83
C VAL A 563 -8.03 6.03 42.16
N LEU A 564 -8.04 6.89 41.15
CA LEU A 564 -8.27 8.33 41.31
C LEU A 564 -9.61 8.60 42.01
N ALA A 565 -10.69 7.99 41.54
CA ALA A 565 -12.03 8.13 42.09
C ALA A 565 -12.11 7.77 43.59
N VAL A 566 -11.60 6.60 43.97
CA VAL A 566 -11.73 6.11 45.35
C VAL A 566 -10.78 6.82 46.31
N VAL A 567 -9.55 7.13 45.90
CA VAL A 567 -8.53 7.68 46.81
C VAL A 567 -8.65 9.20 46.99
N THR A 568 -9.11 9.93 45.97
CA THR A 568 -9.04 11.42 45.96
C THR A 568 -10.38 12.14 46.07
N SER A 569 -11.50 11.42 45.93
CA SER A 569 -12.84 12.02 46.05
C SER A 569 -13.14 12.52 47.48
N PRO A 570 -14.06 13.49 47.65
CA PRO A 570 -14.54 13.88 48.97
C PRO A 570 -15.18 12.71 49.73
N VAL A 571 -14.83 12.54 51.01
CA VAL A 571 -15.27 11.41 51.85
C VAL A 571 -16.79 11.29 51.91
N ASP A 572 -17.51 12.41 51.98
CA ASP A 572 -18.97 12.41 52.08
C ASP A 572 -19.67 11.83 50.86
N LEU A 573 -19.14 12.08 49.66
CA LEU A 573 -19.68 11.52 48.41
C LEU A 573 -19.35 10.04 48.30
N LEU A 574 -18.13 9.67 48.67
CA LEU A 574 -17.68 8.28 48.70
C LEU A 574 -18.50 7.44 49.66
N TYR A 575 -18.72 7.92 50.88
CA TYR A 575 -19.58 7.29 51.87
C TYR A 575 -21.00 7.05 51.33
N LYS A 576 -21.61 8.05 50.69
CA LYS A 576 -22.95 7.92 50.07
C LYS A 576 -22.97 6.85 48.98
N ALA A 577 -21.94 6.79 48.13
CA ALA A 577 -21.80 5.78 47.09
C ALA A 577 -21.65 4.37 47.70
N CYS A 578 -20.72 4.18 48.64
CA CYS A 578 -20.50 2.92 49.35
C CYS A 578 -21.74 2.42 50.12
N ARG A 579 -22.50 3.34 50.73
CA ARG A 579 -23.75 2.99 51.42
C ARG A 579 -24.82 2.49 50.45
N LYS A 580 -24.99 3.15 49.30
CA LYS A 580 -25.96 2.73 48.26
C LYS A 580 -25.64 1.31 47.77
N ILE A 581 -24.36 1.02 47.58
CA ILE A 581 -23.87 -0.31 47.20
C ILE A 581 -24.24 -1.37 48.24
N HIS A 582 -23.94 -1.10 49.52
CA HIS A 582 -24.21 -2.03 50.61
C HIS A 582 -25.73 -2.28 50.81
N GLN A 583 -26.57 -1.28 50.55
CA GLN A 583 -28.03 -1.44 50.59
C GLN A 583 -28.56 -2.35 49.48
N ILE A 584 -27.98 -2.29 48.28
CA ILE A 584 -28.38 -3.14 47.15
C ILE A 584 -27.97 -4.60 47.39
N GLN A 585 -26.81 -4.85 47.99
CA GLN A 585 -26.32 -6.20 48.32
C GLN A 585 -27.20 -6.94 49.33
N LYS A 586 -27.80 -6.22 50.30
CA LYS A 586 -28.76 -6.82 51.25
C LYS A 586 -30.03 -7.36 50.57
N HIS A 587 -30.34 -6.92 49.36
CA HIS A 587 -31.55 -7.31 48.62
C HIS A 587 -31.28 -8.27 47.45
N ASN A 588 -30.04 -8.42 46.97
CA ASN A 588 -29.71 -9.29 45.83
C ASN A 588 -28.42 -10.10 46.10
N SER A 589 -28.58 -11.35 46.56
CA SER A 589 -27.48 -12.24 46.95
C SER A 589 -26.77 -12.98 45.80
N PHE A 590 -26.98 -12.58 44.54
CA PHE A 590 -26.50 -13.34 43.36
C PHE A 590 -25.48 -12.63 42.45
N SER A 591 -25.12 -11.36 42.69
CA SER A 591 -24.10 -10.66 41.88
C SER A 591 -22.92 -10.19 42.72
N ARG A 592 -21.73 -10.73 42.42
CA ARG A 592 -20.44 -10.43 43.08
C ARG A 592 -19.70 -9.21 42.49
N SER A 593 -20.21 -8.59 41.42
CA SER A 593 -19.71 -7.30 40.90
C SER A 593 -20.56 -6.16 41.47
N VAL A 594 -19.91 -5.07 41.89
CA VAL A 594 -20.43 -4.21 42.97
C VAL A 594 -20.70 -2.77 42.60
N LEU A 595 -20.72 -2.46 41.32
CA LEU A 595 -21.24 -1.20 40.85
C LEU A 595 -22.28 -1.49 39.75
N LEU A 596 -23.51 -1.13 40.10
CA LEU A 596 -24.79 -1.22 39.39
C LEU A 596 -24.80 -2.01 38.06
N ILE A 597 -25.52 -3.14 38.12
CA ILE A 597 -26.13 -3.80 36.96
C ILE A 597 -27.14 -2.82 36.35
N ASP A 598 -26.70 -2.01 35.40
CA ASP A 598 -27.50 -1.82 34.20
C ASP A 598 -27.05 -2.91 33.21
N ASP A 599 -27.98 -3.52 32.47
CA ASP A 599 -27.74 -4.56 31.45
C ASP A 599 -26.83 -4.12 30.28
N ASN A 600 -26.10 -3.02 30.42
CA ASN A 600 -25.07 -2.54 29.53
C ASN A 600 -23.70 -2.91 30.09
N HIS A 601 -23.11 -3.98 29.56
CA HIS A 601 -21.73 -4.42 29.80
C HIS A 601 -20.77 -3.26 30.15
N SER A 602 -20.07 -3.35 31.29
CA SER A 602 -18.98 -2.46 31.69
C SER A 602 -18.04 -2.18 30.52
N TYR A 603 -18.01 -0.94 30.04
CA TYR A 603 -17.18 -0.52 28.91
C TYR A 603 -15.73 -0.27 29.36
N ASN A 604 -14.81 -0.93 28.66
CA ASN A 604 -13.38 -0.85 28.98
C ASN A 604 -12.78 0.53 28.62
N SER A 605 -13.46 1.29 27.77
CA SER A 605 -13.04 2.58 27.22
C SER A 605 -13.59 3.81 27.95
N HIS A 606 -14.36 3.63 29.02
CA HIS A 606 -15.09 4.74 29.67
C HIS A 606 -14.16 5.89 30.10
N TRP A 607 -12.91 5.59 30.46
CA TRP A 607 -11.91 6.58 30.85
C TRP A 607 -11.69 7.69 29.80
N LEU A 608 -11.89 7.40 28.51
CA LEU A 608 -11.76 8.38 27.43
C LEU A 608 -12.74 9.55 27.58
N SER A 609 -14.00 9.22 27.88
CA SER A 609 -15.06 10.22 28.09
C SER A 609 -14.85 11.09 29.33
N TRP A 610 -14.09 10.58 30.30
CA TRP A 610 -13.76 11.33 31.53
C TRP A 610 -12.63 12.33 31.33
N ILE A 611 -11.63 11.97 30.53
CA ILE A 611 -10.49 12.85 30.26
C ILE A 611 -10.83 13.93 29.22
N HIS A 612 -11.67 13.58 28.25
CA HIS A 612 -12.14 14.51 27.21
C HIS A 612 -13.67 14.49 27.07
N PRO A 613 -14.42 14.96 28.08
CA PRO A 613 -15.89 14.93 28.08
C PRO A 613 -16.54 15.79 26.99
N LYS A 614 -15.79 16.77 26.46
CA LYS A 614 -16.21 17.62 25.33
C LYS A 614 -16.02 16.95 23.97
N LEU A 615 -15.16 15.93 23.89
CA LEU A 615 -14.91 15.17 22.67
C LEU A 615 -15.71 13.88 22.65
N LEU A 616 -15.67 13.13 23.75
CA LEU A 616 -16.25 11.80 23.85
C LEU A 616 -17.29 11.77 24.96
N HIS A 617 -18.48 11.32 24.60
CA HIS A 617 -19.57 11.03 25.53
C HIS A 617 -19.60 9.53 25.81
N GLN A 618 -20.12 9.18 26.98
CA GLN A 618 -20.18 7.79 27.43
C GLN A 618 -21.09 6.95 26.53
N GLY A 619 -20.68 5.71 26.24
CA GLY A 619 -21.43 4.76 25.43
C GLY A 619 -21.22 4.87 23.92
N GLN A 620 -20.39 5.81 23.44
CA GLN A 620 -20.00 5.91 22.04
C GLN A 620 -18.92 4.87 21.72
N LYS A 621 -19.26 3.86 20.91
CA LYS A 621 -18.37 2.71 20.63
C LYS A 621 -17.77 2.79 19.23
N ASN A 622 -18.54 3.31 18.29
CA ASN A 622 -18.17 3.37 16.89
C ASN A 622 -18.27 4.81 16.37
N TYR A 623 -17.68 5.07 15.20
CA TYR A 623 -17.86 6.35 14.53
C TYR A 623 -19.32 6.69 14.25
N GLY A 624 -20.21 5.71 14.08
CA GLY A 624 -21.66 5.93 13.95
C GLY A 624 -22.24 6.77 15.09
N ASP A 625 -21.83 6.50 16.33
CA ASP A 625 -22.33 7.15 17.54
C ASP A 625 -21.76 8.56 17.76
N LEU A 626 -20.67 8.88 17.06
CA LEU A 626 -19.92 10.14 17.21
C LEU A 626 -20.50 11.23 16.30
N GLN A 627 -20.43 12.49 16.77
CA GLN A 627 -20.70 13.64 15.91
C GLN A 627 -19.69 13.69 14.76
N THR A 628 -20.11 14.19 13.59
CA THR A 628 -19.27 14.25 12.39
C THR A 628 -17.92 14.92 12.64
N THR A 629 -17.91 16.05 13.36
CA THR A 629 -16.69 16.81 13.67
C THR A 629 -15.71 16.01 14.52
N VAL A 630 -16.19 15.37 15.59
CA VAL A 630 -15.38 14.53 16.48
C VAL A 630 -14.86 13.29 15.76
N ALA A 631 -15.72 12.60 15.01
CA ALA A 631 -15.35 11.39 14.28
C ALA A 631 -14.24 11.68 13.26
N LEU A 632 -14.36 12.76 12.49
CA LEU A 632 -13.33 13.19 11.55
C LEU A 632 -12.05 13.60 12.24
N TYR A 633 -12.14 14.32 13.37
CA TYR A 633 -10.96 14.69 14.15
C TYR A 633 -10.18 13.46 14.62
N ILE A 634 -10.85 12.52 15.28
CA ILE A 634 -10.21 11.29 15.78
C ILE A 634 -9.62 10.49 14.63
N HIS A 635 -10.35 10.36 13.53
CA HIS A 635 -9.90 9.58 12.38
C HIS A 635 -8.71 10.22 11.65
N THR A 636 -8.72 11.53 11.43
CA THR A 636 -7.60 12.24 10.80
C THR A 636 -6.38 12.27 11.71
N LYS A 637 -6.56 12.37 13.03
CA LYS A 637 -5.46 12.25 14.00
C LYS A 637 -4.86 10.83 13.98
N LEU A 638 -5.70 9.80 14.03
CA LEU A 638 -5.29 8.40 13.94
C LEU A 638 -4.48 8.14 12.67
N LEU A 639 -4.95 8.64 11.51
CA LEU A 639 -4.29 8.50 10.22
C LEU A 639 -2.87 9.10 10.21
N VAL A 640 -2.69 10.27 10.82
CA VAL A 640 -1.40 11.00 10.82
C VAL A 640 -0.41 10.42 11.83
N CYS A 641 -0.92 9.81 12.91
CA CYS A 641 -0.10 9.19 13.95
C CYS A 641 0.46 7.81 13.55
N GLN A 642 0.06 7.25 12.42
CA GLN A 642 0.58 5.96 11.95
C GLN A 642 2.07 6.04 11.56
N PRO A 643 2.85 4.95 11.71
CA PRO A 643 4.23 4.92 11.26
C PRO A 643 4.39 5.10 9.75
N TYR A 644 3.37 4.74 8.98
CA TYR A 644 3.37 4.77 7.53
C TYR A 644 1.96 5.11 7.02
N PRO A 645 1.83 5.53 5.74
CA PRO A 645 0.52 5.77 5.15
C PRO A 645 -0.29 4.47 5.09
N VAL A 646 -1.30 4.35 5.96
CA VAL A 646 -2.27 3.25 5.94
C VAL A 646 -3.42 3.63 5.00
N TRP A 647 -3.42 3.02 3.82
CA TRP A 647 -4.33 3.39 2.73
C TRP A 647 -5.80 3.12 3.02
N SER A 648 -6.12 2.11 3.84
CA SER A 648 -7.48 1.84 4.31
C SER A 648 -8.04 3.01 5.14
N LEU A 649 -7.24 3.62 6.01
CA LEU A 649 -7.61 4.82 6.76
C LEU A 649 -7.83 6.02 5.84
N VAL A 650 -7.00 6.21 4.80
CA VAL A 650 -7.18 7.31 3.84
C VAL A 650 -8.53 7.20 3.12
N ILE A 651 -8.90 5.99 2.68
CA ILE A 651 -10.18 5.75 2.01
C ILE A 651 -11.34 5.94 2.98
N GLN A 652 -11.22 5.41 4.20
CA GLN A 652 -12.24 5.60 5.23
C GLN A 652 -12.46 7.09 5.54
N ALA A 653 -11.40 7.89 5.62
CA ALA A 653 -11.46 9.34 5.84
C ALA A 653 -12.24 10.07 4.73
N LEU A 654 -12.10 9.63 3.47
CA LEU A 654 -12.81 10.21 2.34
C LEU A 654 -14.30 9.88 2.32
N VAL A 655 -14.68 8.71 2.84
CA VAL A 655 -16.05 8.18 2.73
C VAL A 655 -16.91 8.50 3.96
N MET A 656 -16.32 8.44 5.16
CA MET A 656 -17.08 8.52 6.41
C MET A 656 -17.89 9.81 6.54
N LYS A 657 -18.99 9.74 7.31
CA LYS A 657 -19.85 10.89 7.65
C LYS A 657 -20.24 11.71 6.42
N ASN A 658 -20.84 11.05 5.44
CA ASN A 658 -21.32 11.65 4.19
C ASN A 658 -20.25 12.41 3.41
N PHE A 659 -19.04 11.85 3.29
CA PHE A 659 -17.95 12.42 2.50
C PHE A 659 -17.56 13.86 2.93
N THR A 660 -17.69 14.18 4.21
CA THR A 660 -17.48 15.55 4.71
C THR A 660 -16.05 16.05 4.47
N LEU A 661 -15.03 15.21 4.63
CA LEU A 661 -13.62 15.60 4.44
C LEU A 661 -13.31 16.08 3.01
N PRO A 662 -13.61 15.32 1.94
CA PRO A 662 -13.36 15.80 0.58
C PRO A 662 -14.20 17.04 0.23
N ILE A 663 -15.43 17.16 0.76
CA ILE A 663 -16.23 18.39 0.58
C ILE A 663 -15.51 19.61 1.21
N LEU A 664 -14.98 19.46 2.43
CA LEU A 664 -14.22 20.53 3.09
C LEU A 664 -12.98 20.94 2.29
N PHE A 665 -12.18 19.98 1.82
CA PHE A 665 -10.97 20.28 1.04
C PHE A 665 -11.29 20.95 -0.29
N LEU A 666 -12.25 20.43 -1.06
CA LEU A 666 -12.62 21.02 -2.35
C LEU A 666 -13.22 22.42 -2.16
N THR A 667 -14.12 22.61 -1.18
CA THR A 667 -14.71 23.93 -0.94
C THR A 667 -13.69 24.95 -0.47
N GLN A 668 -12.77 24.58 0.42
CA GLN A 668 -11.72 25.47 0.89
C GLN A 668 -10.72 25.83 -0.22
N SER A 669 -10.36 24.86 -1.07
CA SER A 669 -9.44 25.10 -2.18
C SER A 669 -9.98 26.14 -3.17
N LEU A 670 -11.29 26.13 -3.43
CA LEU A 670 -11.95 27.13 -4.28
C LEU A 670 -12.09 28.48 -3.59
N ALA A 671 -12.37 28.49 -2.28
CA ALA A 671 -12.50 29.71 -1.50
C ALA A 671 -11.17 30.50 -1.41
N GLN A 672 -10.03 29.82 -1.30
CA GLN A 672 -8.71 30.46 -1.26
C GLN A 672 -8.22 30.98 -2.60
N ALA A 673 -8.66 30.39 -3.69
CA ALA A 673 -8.14 30.73 -5.00
C ALA A 673 -8.69 32.07 -5.54
N ASP A 674 -9.67 32.71 -4.86
CA ASP A 674 -10.51 33.78 -5.44
C ASP A 674 -11.12 33.37 -6.81
N VAL A 675 -11.22 32.07 -7.08
CA VAL A 675 -11.72 31.49 -8.36
C VAL A 675 -13.25 31.36 -8.32
N GLY A 676 -13.91 32.39 -7.80
CA GLY A 676 -15.35 32.60 -7.96
C GLY A 676 -15.72 33.27 -9.30
N CYS A 677 -14.76 33.81 -10.05
CA CYS A 677 -15.05 34.63 -11.21
C CYS A 677 -14.27 34.20 -12.46
N VAL A 678 -15.05 33.72 -13.45
CA VAL A 678 -14.89 33.94 -14.89
C VAL A 678 -13.52 34.46 -15.33
N LEU A 679 -12.75 33.59 -15.99
CA LEU A 679 -11.51 33.92 -16.67
C LEU A 679 -11.73 35.07 -17.69
N LYS A 680 -11.34 36.30 -17.34
CA LYS A 680 -10.96 37.31 -18.33
C LYS A 680 -9.48 37.10 -18.61
N VAL A 681 -9.22 36.54 -19.79
CA VAL A 681 -7.89 36.49 -20.40
C VAL A 681 -7.57 37.92 -20.83
N GLU A 682 -6.85 38.66 -19.99
CA GLU A 682 -6.03 39.80 -20.41
C GLU A 682 -5.07 40.14 -19.25
N ASP A 683 -3.78 39.93 -19.51
CA ASP A 683 -2.59 40.25 -18.71
C ASP A 683 -2.38 39.56 -17.34
N ARG A 684 -1.58 38.48 -17.32
CA ARG A 684 -0.99 37.91 -16.09
C ARG A 684 0.49 37.59 -16.25
N SER A 685 1.33 38.47 -15.70
CA SER A 685 2.78 38.29 -15.51
C SER A 685 3.14 38.05 -14.04
N SER A 686 2.35 37.26 -13.31
CA SER A 686 2.64 36.86 -11.93
C SER A 686 2.63 35.33 -11.78
N THR A 687 3.82 34.76 -11.54
CA THR A 687 4.08 33.33 -11.35
C THR A 687 3.31 32.62 -10.21
N PRO A 688 2.98 33.22 -9.04
CA PRO A 688 2.36 32.47 -7.93
C PRO A 688 0.87 32.13 -8.15
N VAL A 689 0.16 32.84 -9.03
CA VAL A 689 -1.27 32.60 -9.30
C VAL A 689 -1.47 31.33 -10.14
N LEU A 690 -0.53 31.04 -11.05
CA LEU A 690 -0.59 29.87 -11.93
C LEU A 690 -0.29 28.57 -11.18
N GLU A 691 0.64 28.60 -10.23
CA GLU A 691 1.00 27.45 -9.38
C GLU A 691 -0.18 27.02 -8.50
N ASN A 692 -0.87 27.98 -7.87
CA ASN A 692 -2.07 27.70 -7.08
C ASN A 692 -3.21 27.12 -7.92
N GLU A 693 -3.45 27.64 -9.12
CA GLU A 693 -4.49 27.10 -10.02
C GLU A 693 -4.20 25.65 -10.44
N LEU A 694 -2.92 25.34 -10.73
CA LEU A 694 -2.50 23.98 -11.06
C LEU A 694 -2.66 23.04 -9.87
N ALA A 695 -2.31 23.49 -8.66
CA ALA A 695 -2.47 22.72 -7.43
C ALA A 695 -3.95 22.41 -7.14
N VAL A 696 -4.86 23.37 -7.34
CA VAL A 696 -6.31 23.14 -7.22
C VAL A 696 -6.80 22.12 -8.26
N LYS A 697 -6.38 22.22 -9.53
CA LYS A 697 -6.72 21.22 -10.56
C LYS A 697 -6.20 19.83 -10.20
N GLN A 698 -4.98 19.73 -9.68
CA GLN A 698 -4.42 18.46 -9.21
C GLN A 698 -5.21 17.89 -8.03
N LEU A 699 -5.62 18.73 -7.06
CA LEU A 699 -6.45 18.31 -5.94
C LEU A 699 -7.78 17.69 -6.41
N PHE A 700 -8.51 18.40 -7.27
CA PHE A 700 -9.76 17.91 -7.84
C PHE A 700 -9.55 16.60 -8.58
N LYS A 701 -8.50 16.52 -9.42
CA LYS A 701 -8.13 15.30 -10.14
C LYS A 701 -7.84 14.16 -9.19
N SER A 702 -7.04 14.36 -8.14
CA SER A 702 -6.64 13.29 -7.21
C SER A 702 -7.83 12.77 -6.42
N ILE A 703 -8.66 13.65 -5.83
CA ILE A 703 -9.88 13.25 -5.11
C ILE A 703 -10.87 12.55 -6.06
N CYS A 704 -11.21 13.15 -7.20
CA CYS A 704 -12.20 12.57 -8.11
C CYS A 704 -11.72 11.25 -8.74
N THR A 705 -10.42 11.11 -9.01
CA THR A 705 -9.84 9.84 -9.50
C THR A 705 -9.99 8.74 -8.46
N VAL A 706 -9.68 9.02 -7.19
CA VAL A 706 -9.86 8.05 -6.10
C VAL A 706 -11.32 7.65 -6.01
N LEU A 707 -12.25 8.61 -5.89
CA LEU A 707 -13.69 8.33 -5.77
C LEU A 707 -14.27 7.57 -6.97
N LEU A 708 -13.83 7.86 -8.20
CA LEU A 708 -14.28 7.17 -9.41
C LEU A 708 -13.86 5.69 -9.43
N ASN A 709 -12.63 5.41 -9.03
CA ASN A 709 -12.13 4.03 -8.96
C ASN A 709 -12.79 3.23 -7.83
N MET A 710 -13.43 3.90 -6.85
CA MET A 710 -14.26 3.27 -5.82
C MET A 710 -15.70 2.97 -6.26
N SER A 711 -16.02 3.10 -7.55
CA SER A 711 -17.39 2.95 -8.08
C SER A 711 -18.10 1.63 -7.75
N LEU A 712 -17.34 0.53 -7.57
CA LEU A 712 -17.89 -0.76 -7.16
C LEU A 712 -18.45 -0.74 -5.73
N TYR A 713 -17.81 0.04 -4.85
CA TYR A 713 -18.08 0.10 -3.42
C TYR A 713 -18.98 1.29 -3.05
N PHE A 714 -18.74 2.45 -3.66
CA PHE A 714 -19.43 3.72 -3.40
C PHE A 714 -19.81 4.43 -4.70
N PRO A 715 -20.83 3.95 -5.44
CA PRO A 715 -21.21 4.54 -6.72
C PRO A 715 -21.67 6.00 -6.60
N GLU A 716 -22.29 6.39 -5.48
CA GLU A 716 -22.79 7.75 -5.23
C GLU A 716 -21.70 8.78 -4.87
N ALA A 717 -20.48 8.35 -4.53
CA ALA A 717 -19.48 9.20 -3.87
C ALA A 717 -19.16 10.47 -4.67
N LEU A 718 -18.96 10.34 -5.98
CA LEU A 718 -18.61 11.47 -6.85
C LEU A 718 -19.73 12.53 -6.89
N GLY A 719 -20.99 12.10 -6.96
CA GLY A 719 -22.14 13.01 -6.95
C GLY A 719 -22.37 13.66 -5.59
N ARG A 720 -22.27 12.87 -4.51
CA ARG A 720 -22.44 13.36 -3.13
C ARG A 720 -21.36 14.37 -2.71
N VAL A 721 -20.15 14.26 -3.26
CA VAL A 721 -19.05 15.21 -2.99
C VAL A 721 -19.17 16.47 -3.84
N LEU A 722 -19.44 16.33 -5.15
CA LEU A 722 -19.45 17.49 -6.04
C LEU A 722 -20.70 18.35 -5.89
N LEU A 723 -21.87 17.77 -5.61
CA LEU A 723 -23.12 18.53 -5.49
C LEU A 723 -23.04 19.66 -4.45
N PRO A 724 -22.61 19.42 -3.19
CA PRO A 724 -22.46 20.49 -2.19
C PRO A 724 -21.42 21.56 -2.58
N VAL A 725 -20.37 21.17 -3.32
CA VAL A 725 -19.35 22.10 -3.82
C VAL A 725 -19.97 23.02 -4.87
N ILE A 726 -20.73 22.47 -5.81
CA ILE A 726 -21.41 23.25 -6.87
C ILE A 726 -22.47 24.18 -6.28
N ASP A 727 -23.26 23.69 -5.31
CA ASP A 727 -24.26 24.49 -4.60
C ASP A 727 -23.66 25.67 -3.83
N ARG A 728 -22.55 25.46 -3.12
CA ARG A 728 -21.91 26.52 -2.32
C ARG A 728 -21.37 27.67 -3.17
N PHE A 729 -20.95 27.41 -4.41
CA PHE A 729 -20.40 28.42 -5.32
C PHE A 729 -21.37 28.83 -6.46
N ASP A 730 -22.62 28.39 -6.41
CA ASP A 730 -23.68 28.66 -7.40
C ASP A 730 -23.24 28.51 -8.87
N GLN A 731 -22.53 27.42 -9.18
CA GLN A 731 -21.96 27.18 -10.51
C GLN A 731 -22.96 26.55 -11.50
N TRP A 732 -24.25 26.62 -11.22
CA TRP A 732 -25.33 26.00 -12.02
C TRP A 732 -25.59 26.71 -13.36
N ASN A 733 -25.28 28.01 -13.42
CA ASN A 733 -25.42 28.85 -14.63
C ASN A 733 -24.65 28.31 -15.84
N ILE A 734 -23.70 27.40 -15.64
CA ILE A 734 -22.98 26.76 -16.75
C ILE A 734 -23.90 25.94 -17.64
N PHE A 735 -24.95 25.31 -17.11
CA PHE A 735 -25.81 24.43 -17.90
C PHE A 735 -26.68 25.22 -18.89
N ASP A 736 -27.09 26.43 -18.50
CA ASP A 736 -27.75 27.39 -19.39
C ASP A 736 -26.79 27.92 -20.47
N GLN A 737 -25.54 28.22 -20.09
CA GLN A 737 -24.51 28.67 -21.02
C GLN A 737 -24.08 27.58 -22.01
N LEU A 738 -24.04 26.32 -21.58
CA LEU A 738 -23.72 25.17 -22.43
C LEU A 738 -24.78 25.00 -23.52
N GLY A 739 -26.06 25.22 -23.24
CA GLY A 739 -27.12 25.23 -24.26
C GLY A 739 -26.94 26.34 -25.32
N ALA A 740 -26.33 27.48 -24.93
CA ALA A 740 -26.12 28.65 -25.78
C ALA A 740 -24.75 28.69 -26.49
N CYS A 741 -23.82 27.78 -26.19
CA CYS A 741 -22.41 27.84 -26.59
C CYS A 741 -22.19 27.43 -28.07
N LYS A 742 -22.66 28.27 -28.99
CA LYS A 742 -22.57 28.03 -30.45
C LYS A 742 -21.19 28.34 -31.05
N TYR A 743 -20.38 29.26 -30.49
CA TYR A 743 -19.18 29.79 -31.20
C TYR A 743 -17.93 30.14 -30.36
N ALA A 744 -17.90 29.95 -29.04
CA ALA A 744 -16.75 30.32 -28.20
C ALA A 744 -16.33 29.17 -27.26
N ASN A 745 -15.03 29.07 -26.94
CA ASN A 745 -14.48 28.17 -25.93
C ASN A 745 -15.14 28.49 -24.58
N PRO A 746 -16.02 27.62 -24.04
CA PRO A 746 -16.64 27.88 -22.75
C PRO A 746 -15.56 27.89 -21.66
N THR A 747 -15.61 28.88 -20.78
CA THR A 747 -14.83 28.87 -19.53
C THR A 747 -15.48 27.87 -18.59
N ILE A 748 -14.82 26.73 -18.39
CA ILE A 748 -15.37 25.61 -17.62
C ILE A 748 -14.80 25.62 -16.19
N PRO A 749 -15.62 25.42 -15.14
CA PRO A 749 -15.19 25.23 -13.77
C PRO A 749 -14.27 24.02 -13.61
N VAL A 750 -13.39 24.09 -12.63
CA VAL A 750 -12.38 23.04 -12.36
C VAL A 750 -13.00 21.66 -12.17
N TRP A 751 -14.16 21.56 -11.50
CA TRP A 751 -14.83 20.27 -11.31
C TRP A 751 -15.29 19.65 -12.63
N LEU A 752 -15.85 20.44 -13.55
CA LEU A 752 -16.36 19.94 -14.83
C LEU A 752 -15.20 19.60 -15.79
N ASP A 753 -14.14 20.41 -15.79
CA ASP A 753 -12.89 20.07 -16.49
C ASP A 753 -12.30 18.75 -16.00
N THR A 754 -12.32 18.52 -14.68
CA THR A 754 -11.88 17.27 -14.06
C THR A 754 -12.75 16.09 -14.49
N ILE A 755 -14.07 16.23 -14.51
CA ILE A 755 -14.99 15.18 -14.99
C ILE A 755 -14.72 14.85 -16.46
N ILE A 756 -14.53 15.85 -17.31
CA ILE A 756 -14.21 15.65 -18.74
C ILE A 756 -12.85 14.96 -18.90
N PHE A 757 -11.86 15.34 -18.07
CA PHE A 757 -10.56 14.66 -18.03
C PHE A 757 -10.71 13.17 -17.66
N LEU A 758 -11.53 12.85 -16.66
CA LEU A 758 -11.77 11.47 -16.23
C LEU A 758 -12.64 10.66 -17.23
N LEU A 759 -13.50 11.32 -18.00
CA LEU A 759 -14.25 10.71 -19.11
C LEU A 759 -13.38 10.46 -20.35
N LYS A 760 -12.16 11.00 -20.40
CA LYS A 760 -11.26 10.89 -21.56
C LYS A 760 -11.10 9.44 -22.05
N PRO A 761 -10.85 8.40 -21.23
CA PRO A 761 -10.73 7.02 -21.73
C PRO A 761 -11.97 6.52 -22.49
N PHE A 762 -13.17 6.91 -22.05
CA PHE A 762 -14.42 6.61 -22.72
C PHE A 762 -14.55 7.39 -24.04
N ILE A 763 -14.29 8.69 -24.02
CA ILE A 763 -14.29 9.55 -25.21
C ILE A 763 -13.29 9.03 -26.26
N LEU A 764 -12.09 8.63 -25.83
CA LEU A 764 -11.05 8.05 -26.68
C LEU A 764 -11.52 6.74 -27.32
N ARG A 765 -12.27 5.90 -26.59
CA ARG A 765 -12.81 4.64 -27.13
C ARG A 765 -13.81 4.91 -28.27
N VAL A 766 -14.63 5.94 -28.13
CA VAL A 766 -15.59 6.36 -29.17
C VAL A 766 -14.90 7.02 -30.36
N LEU A 767 -13.91 7.89 -30.13
CA LEU A 767 -13.27 8.67 -31.20
C LEU A 767 -12.21 7.91 -32.00
N LYS A 768 -11.47 6.96 -31.41
CA LYS A 768 -10.40 6.23 -32.12
C LYS A 768 -10.85 5.52 -33.40
N PRO A 769 -11.97 4.75 -33.42
CA PRO A 769 -12.48 4.12 -34.64
C PRO A 769 -12.88 5.15 -35.70
N VAL A 770 -13.53 6.24 -35.28
CA VAL A 770 -13.98 7.33 -36.15
C VAL A 770 -12.78 7.99 -36.82
N LEU A 771 -11.76 8.36 -36.05
CA LEU A 771 -10.54 9.00 -36.56
C LEU A 771 -9.79 8.06 -37.51
N LYS A 772 -9.66 6.77 -37.18
CA LYS A 772 -9.03 5.78 -38.08
C LYS A 772 -9.77 5.69 -39.42
N LYS A 773 -11.11 5.71 -39.40
CA LYS A 773 -11.95 5.68 -40.61
C LYS A 773 -11.85 6.98 -41.43
N LEU A 774 -11.72 8.11 -40.75
CA LEU A 774 -11.57 9.44 -41.36
C LEU A 774 -10.19 9.61 -42.01
N LEU A 775 -9.14 9.03 -41.40
CA LEU A 775 -7.74 9.11 -41.85
C LEU A 775 -7.37 8.05 -42.90
N ASN A 776 -8.00 6.88 -42.86
CA ASN A 776 -7.81 5.83 -43.88
C ASN A 776 -8.55 6.13 -45.20
N HIS A 777 -9.22 7.29 -45.32
CA HIS A 777 -9.69 7.75 -46.63
C HIS A 777 -8.48 8.21 -47.46
N PRO A 778 -8.16 7.53 -48.57
CA PRO A 778 -6.89 7.70 -49.25
C PRO A 778 -6.82 9.08 -49.91
N SER A 779 -6.11 9.98 -49.26
CA SER A 779 -5.51 11.12 -49.95
C SER A 779 -4.29 10.59 -50.71
N SER A 780 -4.51 10.09 -51.92
CA SER A 780 -3.48 9.92 -52.97
C SER A 780 -2.34 8.90 -52.79
N SER A 781 -2.52 7.78 -52.07
CA SER A 781 -1.61 6.62 -52.21
C SER A 781 -2.25 5.55 -53.11
N ARG A 782 -1.54 5.17 -54.18
CA ARG A 782 -1.80 3.96 -54.96
C ARG A 782 -1.52 2.75 -54.07
N GLU A 783 -2.51 2.29 -53.31
CA GLU A 783 -2.46 0.93 -52.77
C GLU A 783 -2.83 -0.06 -53.88
N ILE A 784 -1.95 -1.03 -54.10
CA ILE A 784 -2.15 -2.14 -55.02
C ILE A 784 -3.31 -2.97 -54.46
N GLU A 785 -4.41 -3.06 -55.21
CA GLU A 785 -5.56 -3.90 -54.87
C GLU A 785 -5.11 -5.34 -54.61
N SER A 786 -5.62 -5.95 -53.53
CA SER A 786 -5.34 -7.36 -53.25
C SER A 786 -5.86 -8.21 -54.42
N VAL A 787 -5.04 -9.15 -54.89
CA VAL A 787 -5.33 -10.04 -56.02
C VAL A 787 -6.69 -10.78 -55.85
N MET A 788 -7.14 -10.99 -54.61
CA MET A 788 -8.43 -11.61 -54.32
C MET A 788 -9.64 -10.76 -54.70
N SER A 789 -9.52 -9.42 -54.66
CA SER A 789 -10.60 -8.51 -55.08
C SER A 789 -10.77 -8.47 -56.60
N VAL A 790 -9.69 -8.70 -57.35
CA VAL A 790 -9.69 -8.79 -58.82
C VAL A 790 -10.23 -10.15 -59.29
N ILE A 791 -10.04 -11.21 -58.49
CA ILE A 791 -10.51 -12.56 -58.82
C ILE A 791 -12.02 -12.72 -58.57
N SER A 792 -12.60 -11.98 -57.62
CA SER A 792 -14.05 -12.01 -57.35
C SER A 792 -14.91 -11.33 -58.43
N ASP A 793 -14.31 -10.45 -59.25
CA ASP A 793 -15.02 -9.64 -60.25
C ASP A 793 -14.95 -10.19 -61.68
N LEU A 794 -14.57 -11.46 -61.86
CA LEU A 794 -14.60 -12.11 -63.16
C LEU A 794 -15.85 -13.00 -63.33
N PRO A 795 -16.91 -12.48 -63.97
CA PRO A 795 -17.78 -13.30 -64.79
C PRO A 795 -17.70 -12.88 -66.27
N CYS A 796 -17.51 -13.90 -67.11
CA CYS A 796 -17.54 -13.93 -68.58
C CYS A 796 -16.48 -13.08 -69.32
N GLY A 797 -15.52 -13.77 -69.95
CA GLY A 797 -14.43 -13.18 -70.72
C GLY A 797 -14.88 -12.45 -71.99
N CYS A 798 -15.32 -11.20 -71.85
CA CYS A 798 -15.56 -10.26 -72.94
C CYS A 798 -14.66 -9.02 -72.78
N VAL A 799 -14.15 -8.49 -73.89
CA VAL A 799 -13.16 -7.40 -73.95
C VAL A 799 -13.77 -6.07 -73.51
N PRO A 800 -13.13 -5.28 -72.62
CA PRO A 800 -13.69 -3.98 -72.21
C PRO A 800 -13.55 -2.96 -73.36
N GLN A 801 -14.68 -2.44 -73.84
CA GLN A 801 -14.70 -1.16 -74.56
C GLN A 801 -14.48 -0.02 -73.56
N SER A 802 -13.61 0.91 -73.96
CA SER A 802 -13.07 2.05 -73.20
C SER A 802 -14.08 2.76 -72.28
N ILE A 803 -13.90 2.63 -70.97
CA ILE A 803 -14.54 3.50 -69.98
C ILE A 803 -13.72 4.79 -69.86
N GLY A 804 -13.92 5.67 -70.82
CA GLY A 804 -13.36 7.02 -70.86
C GLY A 804 -14.44 8.05 -71.13
N ALA A 805 -15.61 7.98 -70.47
CA ALA A 805 -16.69 8.97 -70.71
C ALA A 805 -17.76 9.13 -69.60
N PHE A 806 -17.51 8.75 -68.33
CA PHE A 806 -18.51 8.94 -67.25
C PHE A 806 -18.01 9.62 -65.97
N ARG A 807 -16.88 10.33 -65.99
CA ARG A 807 -16.38 11.07 -64.82
C ARG A 807 -16.23 12.57 -65.06
N THR A 808 -17.32 13.26 -65.36
CA THR A 808 -17.40 14.73 -65.23
C THR A 808 -18.84 15.19 -64.97
N LYS A 809 -19.34 14.99 -63.74
CA LYS A 809 -20.37 15.82 -63.06
C LYS A 809 -20.74 15.23 -61.69
N ARG A 810 -19.83 15.33 -60.71
CA ARG A 810 -20.10 15.33 -59.25
C ARG A 810 -18.76 15.49 -58.53
N ARG A 811 -18.24 16.71 -58.52
CA ARG A 811 -17.10 17.12 -57.67
C ARG A 811 -17.41 18.49 -57.09
N GLN A 812 -18.41 18.54 -56.23
CA GLN A 812 -18.68 19.58 -55.25
C GLN A 812 -19.63 18.95 -54.23
N GLY A 813 -19.07 18.51 -53.09
CA GLY A 813 -19.76 17.70 -52.06
C GLY A 813 -18.83 16.93 -51.10
N CYS A 814 -17.52 16.88 -51.40
CA CYS A 814 -16.59 15.94 -50.78
C CYS A 814 -16.42 16.07 -49.24
N ALA A 815 -16.39 17.27 -48.67
CA ALA A 815 -16.11 17.45 -47.24
C ALA A 815 -17.34 17.34 -46.32
N LYS A 816 -18.52 17.80 -46.78
CA LYS A 816 -19.75 17.78 -45.97
C LYS A 816 -20.28 16.35 -45.79
N ASP A 817 -20.25 15.54 -46.84
CA ASP A 817 -20.67 14.13 -46.78
C ASP A 817 -19.73 13.29 -45.90
N GLN A 818 -18.43 13.63 -45.88
CA GLN A 818 -17.44 13.00 -45.00
C GLN A 818 -17.68 13.32 -43.53
N VAL A 819 -17.96 14.59 -43.20
CA VAL A 819 -18.31 14.99 -41.82
C VAL A 819 -19.62 14.33 -41.40
N ASN A 820 -20.63 14.28 -42.28
CA ASN A 820 -21.91 13.63 -42.00
C ASN A 820 -21.76 12.14 -41.67
N ASN A 821 -21.00 11.40 -42.46
CA ASN A 821 -20.72 9.99 -42.19
C ASN A 821 -19.90 9.79 -40.90
N ALA A 822 -18.99 10.71 -40.58
CA ALA A 822 -18.24 10.67 -39.34
C ALA A 822 -19.12 10.93 -38.11
N VAL A 823 -20.10 11.85 -38.20
CA VAL A 823 -21.06 12.09 -37.10
C VAL A 823 -21.93 10.85 -36.85
N LEU A 824 -22.44 10.21 -37.91
CA LEU A 824 -23.22 8.97 -37.76
C LEU A 824 -22.40 7.83 -37.15
N GLU A 825 -21.11 7.72 -37.51
CA GLU A 825 -20.21 6.74 -36.89
C GLU A 825 -19.95 7.08 -35.41
N VAL A 826 -19.78 8.36 -35.03
CA VAL A 826 -19.65 8.76 -33.61
C VAL A 826 -20.88 8.33 -32.82
N LEU A 827 -22.09 8.54 -33.35
CA LEU A 827 -23.33 8.12 -32.68
C LEU A 827 -23.42 6.60 -32.50
N LYS A 828 -23.04 5.84 -33.54
CA LYS A 828 -22.99 4.38 -33.47
C LYS A 828 -21.98 3.89 -32.43
N GLN A 829 -20.75 4.41 -32.46
CA GLN A 829 -19.71 4.04 -31.49
C GLN A 829 -20.08 4.46 -30.07
N LEU A 830 -20.81 5.57 -29.91
CA LEU A 830 -21.30 6.03 -28.61
C LEU A 830 -22.38 5.09 -28.05
N SER A 831 -23.34 4.65 -28.88
CA SER A 831 -24.39 3.71 -28.45
C SER A 831 -23.83 2.30 -28.18
N GLU A 832 -22.85 1.84 -28.97
CA GLU A 832 -22.15 0.57 -28.78
C GLU A 832 -21.18 0.55 -27.59
N HIS A 833 -20.77 1.69 -27.03
CA HIS A 833 -19.81 1.71 -25.91
C HIS A 833 -20.38 2.27 -24.61
N ILE A 834 -21.64 2.71 -24.59
CA ILE A 834 -22.26 3.35 -23.42
C ILE A 834 -22.20 2.50 -22.14
N TYR A 835 -22.31 1.17 -22.27
CA TYR A 835 -22.21 0.21 -21.14
C TYR A 835 -20.82 0.11 -20.52
N THR A 836 -19.81 0.73 -21.12
CA THR A 836 -18.46 0.78 -20.56
C THR A 836 -18.23 1.97 -19.62
N LEU A 837 -19.24 2.84 -19.47
CA LEU A 837 -19.21 3.97 -18.55
C LEU A 837 -19.31 3.48 -17.10
N PRO A 838 -18.40 3.90 -16.20
CA PRO A 838 -18.50 3.60 -14.77
C PRO A 838 -19.84 4.01 -14.16
N THR A 839 -20.37 3.19 -13.25
CA THR A 839 -21.63 3.45 -12.53
C THR A 839 -21.62 4.79 -11.81
N SER A 840 -20.47 5.20 -11.25
CA SER A 840 -20.33 6.50 -10.58
C SER A 840 -20.58 7.71 -11.49
N PHE A 841 -20.31 7.63 -12.79
CA PHE A 841 -20.68 8.71 -13.71
C PHE A 841 -22.18 8.74 -13.96
N CYS A 842 -22.82 7.58 -14.15
CA CYS A 842 -24.27 7.52 -14.29
C CYS A 842 -24.96 8.12 -13.05
N THR A 843 -24.53 7.71 -11.85
CA THR A 843 -25.06 8.24 -10.59
C THR A 843 -24.80 9.74 -10.43
N LEU A 844 -23.60 10.23 -10.77
CA LEU A 844 -23.29 11.66 -10.78
C LEU A 844 -24.25 12.43 -11.71
N PHE A 845 -24.43 11.96 -12.94
CA PHE A 845 -25.29 12.63 -13.91
C PHE A 845 -26.74 12.68 -13.44
N LYS A 846 -27.24 11.61 -12.82
CA LYS A 846 -28.58 11.59 -12.24
C LYS A 846 -28.73 12.57 -11.07
N ILE A 847 -27.79 12.55 -10.11
CA ILE A 847 -27.80 13.47 -8.96
C ILE A 847 -27.79 14.94 -9.42
N LEU A 848 -26.93 15.26 -10.38
CA LEU A 848 -26.86 16.61 -10.94
C LEU A 848 -28.13 16.96 -11.73
N GLN A 849 -28.68 16.04 -12.51
CA GLN A 849 -29.91 16.24 -13.27
C GLN A 849 -31.10 16.53 -12.36
N ASP A 850 -31.25 15.79 -11.26
CA ASP A 850 -32.33 15.97 -10.29
C ASP A 850 -32.20 17.36 -9.62
N ALA A 851 -30.99 17.75 -9.21
CA ALA A 851 -30.72 19.08 -8.65
C ALA A 851 -30.99 20.24 -9.64
N VAL A 852 -30.65 20.07 -10.92
CA VAL A 852 -30.93 21.07 -11.97
C VAL A 852 -32.45 21.20 -12.21
N LYS A 853 -33.18 20.08 -12.21
CA LYS A 853 -34.65 20.07 -12.37
C LYS A 853 -35.35 20.78 -11.21
N GLU A 854 -34.90 20.59 -9.98
CA GLU A 854 -35.42 21.31 -8.80
C GLU A 854 -35.23 22.84 -8.93
N LYS A 855 -34.16 23.29 -9.58
CA LYS A 855 -33.88 24.71 -9.82
C LYS A 855 -34.59 25.31 -11.05
N GLY A 856 -35.33 24.49 -11.79
CA GLY A 856 -36.17 24.94 -12.92
C GLY A 856 -35.43 25.20 -14.24
N ALA A 857 -34.16 24.79 -14.37
CA ALA A 857 -33.41 24.92 -15.61
C ALA A 857 -33.81 23.83 -16.63
N ARG A 858 -33.86 24.20 -17.92
CA ARG A 858 -34.29 23.29 -19.00
C ARG A 858 -33.10 22.49 -19.53
N ILE A 859 -33.20 21.16 -19.46
CA ILE A 859 -32.14 20.25 -19.89
C ILE A 859 -32.53 19.65 -21.26
N PRO A 860 -31.66 19.68 -22.27
CA PRO A 860 -31.90 18.99 -23.55
C PRO A 860 -32.13 17.49 -23.34
N HIS A 861 -33.16 16.94 -23.99
CA HIS A 861 -33.55 15.52 -23.90
C HIS A 861 -33.81 14.99 -22.47
N ASP A 862 -34.04 15.87 -21.49
CA ASP A 862 -34.12 15.53 -20.07
C ASP A 862 -32.92 14.69 -19.55
N CYS A 863 -31.74 14.81 -20.19
CA CYS A 863 -30.57 14.00 -19.90
C CYS A 863 -29.28 14.85 -19.78
N LEU A 864 -28.89 15.18 -18.55
CA LEU A 864 -27.70 16.00 -18.30
C LEU A 864 -26.39 15.29 -18.70
N GLY A 865 -26.33 13.97 -18.49
CA GLY A 865 -25.16 13.17 -18.84
C GLY A 865 -24.82 13.26 -20.33
N LEU A 866 -25.82 13.32 -21.19
CA LEU A 866 -25.65 13.49 -22.63
C LEU A 866 -24.97 14.82 -22.98
N GLN A 867 -25.39 15.90 -22.31
CA GLN A 867 -24.81 17.24 -22.50
C GLN A 867 -23.33 17.30 -22.09
N ILE A 868 -22.97 16.66 -20.97
CA ILE A 868 -21.58 16.59 -20.48
C ILE A 868 -20.70 15.74 -21.41
N ILE A 869 -21.21 14.59 -21.88
CA ILE A 869 -20.51 13.73 -22.84
C ILE A 869 -20.30 14.48 -24.17
N ALA A 870 -21.33 15.17 -24.66
CA ALA A 870 -21.23 15.98 -25.88
C ALA A 870 -20.18 17.08 -25.76
N LEU A 871 -20.12 17.76 -24.60
CA LEU A 871 -19.09 18.77 -24.31
C LEU A 871 -17.68 18.16 -24.30
N GLY A 872 -17.50 16.99 -23.67
CA GLY A 872 -16.22 16.29 -23.66
C GLY A 872 -15.75 15.89 -25.06
N LEU A 873 -16.66 15.38 -25.91
CA LEU A 873 -16.39 15.07 -27.32
C LEU A 873 -15.96 16.33 -28.08
N LYS A 874 -16.67 17.43 -27.90
CA LYS A 874 -16.35 18.73 -28.53
C LYS A 874 -14.95 19.21 -28.15
N MET A 875 -14.61 19.20 -26.85
CA MET A 875 -13.31 19.66 -26.36
C MET A 875 -12.14 18.82 -26.87
N GLN A 876 -12.29 17.48 -26.91
CA GLN A 876 -11.23 16.61 -27.42
C GLN A 876 -11.01 16.78 -28.93
N LEU A 877 -12.08 17.01 -29.70
CA LEU A 877 -11.98 17.26 -31.14
C LEU A 877 -11.43 18.66 -31.48
N TRP A 878 -11.67 19.67 -30.63
CA TRP A 878 -11.08 21.01 -30.76
C TRP A 878 -9.59 21.07 -30.41
N SER A 879 -9.12 20.20 -29.51
CA SER A 879 -7.70 20.12 -29.15
C SER A 879 -6.90 19.42 -30.25
N GLY A 880 -6.38 20.18 -31.23
CA GLY A 880 -5.60 19.64 -32.35
C GLY A 880 -4.43 18.75 -31.91
N THR A 881 -3.77 19.09 -30.80
CA THR A 881 -2.67 18.30 -30.22
C THR A 881 -3.14 16.98 -29.63
N ALA A 882 -4.32 16.93 -28.97
CA ALA A 882 -4.88 15.70 -28.44
C ALA A 882 -5.22 14.72 -29.56
N VAL A 883 -5.78 15.20 -30.67
CA VAL A 883 -6.12 14.35 -31.83
C VAL A 883 -4.86 13.84 -32.55
N GLU A 884 -3.80 14.65 -32.64
CA GLU A 884 -2.50 14.23 -33.22
C GLU A 884 -1.85 13.13 -32.38
N ILE A 885 -1.85 13.27 -31.05
CA ILE A 885 -1.35 12.24 -30.13
C ILE A 885 -2.20 10.95 -30.24
N MET A 886 -3.52 11.07 -30.39
CA MET A 886 -4.43 9.91 -30.53
C MET A 886 -4.20 9.10 -31.80
N SER A 887 -3.89 9.78 -32.90
CA SER A 887 -3.76 9.18 -34.23
C SER A 887 -2.32 8.81 -34.58
N GLY A 888 -1.33 9.33 -33.84
CA GLY A 888 0.09 9.18 -34.14
C GLY A 888 0.53 9.91 -35.41
N THR A 889 -0.31 10.78 -35.98
CA THR A 889 -0.04 11.52 -37.22
C THR A 889 -0.22 13.02 -37.01
N SER A 890 0.65 13.83 -37.61
CA SER A 890 0.51 15.30 -37.60
C SER A 890 -0.54 15.72 -38.63
N PHE A 891 -1.42 16.66 -38.25
CA PHE A 891 -2.52 17.06 -39.13
C PHE A 891 -2.23 18.37 -39.86
N SER A 892 -2.62 18.40 -41.13
CA SER A 892 -2.66 19.63 -41.92
C SER A 892 -3.67 20.65 -41.34
N PRO A 893 -3.48 21.96 -41.57
CA PRO A 893 -4.44 22.98 -41.11
C PRO A 893 -5.85 22.80 -41.71
N GLU A 894 -5.98 22.14 -42.86
CA GLU A 894 -7.27 21.82 -43.46
C GLU A 894 -8.00 20.68 -42.73
N THR A 895 -7.26 19.64 -42.33
CA THR A 895 -7.79 18.54 -41.52
C THR A 895 -8.24 19.02 -40.14
N LYS A 896 -7.51 19.99 -39.55
CA LYS A 896 -7.92 20.64 -38.29
C LYS A 896 -9.25 21.37 -38.43
N LYS A 897 -9.50 22.06 -39.54
CA LYS A 897 -10.80 22.70 -39.83
C LYS A 897 -11.95 21.67 -39.96
N ILE A 898 -11.68 20.52 -40.59
CA ILE A 898 -12.66 19.42 -40.71
C ILE A 898 -12.99 18.85 -39.32
N LEU A 899 -12.00 18.70 -38.44
CA LEU A 899 -12.21 18.25 -37.04
C LEU A 899 -13.01 19.25 -36.22
N THR A 900 -12.77 20.56 -36.40
CA THR A 900 -13.59 21.62 -35.77
C THR A 900 -15.04 21.55 -36.23
N LEU A 901 -15.29 21.37 -37.53
CA LEU A 901 -16.64 21.20 -38.08
C LEU A 901 -17.31 19.91 -37.59
N LEU A 902 -16.56 18.82 -37.45
CA LEU A 902 -17.04 17.57 -36.85
C LEU A 902 -17.42 17.78 -35.38
N ALA A 903 -16.61 18.51 -34.60
CA ALA A 903 -16.89 18.82 -33.20
C ALA A 903 -18.22 19.60 -33.05
N GLU A 904 -18.43 20.60 -33.90
CA GLU A 904 -19.67 21.40 -33.93
C GLU A 904 -20.88 20.56 -34.36
N GLY A 905 -20.72 19.70 -35.38
CA GLY A 905 -21.77 18.79 -35.86
C GLY A 905 -22.20 17.76 -34.81
N VAL A 906 -21.25 17.08 -34.15
CA VAL A 906 -21.53 16.11 -33.08
C VAL A 906 -22.21 16.79 -31.89
N TYR A 907 -21.68 17.93 -31.44
CA TYR A 907 -22.22 18.65 -30.29
C TYR A 907 -23.66 19.10 -30.53
N SER A 908 -23.92 19.66 -31.71
CA SER A 908 -25.24 20.16 -32.06
C SER A 908 -26.26 19.05 -32.24
N ILE A 909 -25.91 17.89 -32.82
CA ILE A 909 -26.83 16.75 -32.96
C ILE A 909 -27.18 16.12 -31.61
N LEU A 910 -26.25 16.05 -30.66
CA LEU A 910 -26.48 15.47 -29.32
C LEU A 910 -27.28 16.39 -28.37
N ILE A 911 -27.34 17.70 -28.65
CA ILE A 911 -27.98 18.71 -27.80
C ILE A 911 -29.28 19.25 -28.42
N TYR A 912 -29.48 19.03 -29.71
CA TYR A 912 -30.67 19.50 -30.42
C TYR A 912 -31.94 18.79 -29.93
N SER A 913 -32.75 19.54 -29.20
CA SER A 913 -34.15 19.22 -28.86
C SER A 913 -35.06 20.29 -29.47
N ASP A 914 -36.39 20.13 -29.45
CA ASP A 914 -37.42 21.08 -29.94
C ASP A 914 -37.36 22.52 -29.37
N MET A 915 -36.29 22.84 -28.64
CA MET A 915 -35.91 24.17 -28.18
C MET A 915 -35.45 25.01 -29.38
N ASP A 916 -35.79 26.30 -29.37
CA ASP A 916 -35.54 27.35 -30.40
C ASP A 916 -34.05 27.60 -30.77
N LEU A 917 -33.27 26.56 -31.02
CA LEU A 917 -31.89 26.62 -31.49
C LEU A 917 -31.91 26.45 -33.00
N SER A 918 -31.60 27.52 -33.74
CA SER A 918 -31.39 27.44 -35.19
C SER A 918 -30.41 26.30 -35.53
N PRO A 919 -30.82 25.26 -36.27
CA PRO A 919 -29.92 24.20 -36.69
C PRO A 919 -28.90 24.81 -37.66
N ILE A 920 -27.63 24.43 -37.52
CA ILE A 920 -26.64 24.65 -38.57
C ILE A 920 -27.23 24.04 -39.85
N GLU A 921 -27.13 24.69 -41.01
CA GLU A 921 -27.70 24.19 -42.28
C GLU A 921 -27.33 22.71 -42.55
N MET A 922 -26.15 22.26 -42.09
CA MET A 922 -25.67 20.88 -42.15
C MET A 922 -26.52 19.88 -41.34
N ASN A 923 -27.06 20.28 -40.18
CA ASN A 923 -27.88 19.43 -39.32
C ASN A 923 -29.28 19.21 -39.87
N SER A 924 -29.87 20.22 -40.51
CA SER A 924 -31.20 20.10 -41.11
C SER A 924 -31.25 19.01 -42.21
N LEU A 925 -30.12 18.80 -42.89
CA LEU A 925 -29.99 17.83 -43.97
C LEU A 925 -29.71 16.41 -43.44
N LEU A 926 -28.94 16.29 -42.34
CA LEU A 926 -28.72 15.02 -41.65
C LEU A 926 -29.97 14.53 -40.92
N GLN A 927 -30.68 15.41 -40.20
CA GLN A 927 -31.93 15.08 -39.52
C GLN A 927 -33.04 14.72 -40.50
N SER A 928 -33.09 15.31 -41.69
CA SER A 928 -34.10 14.92 -42.70
C SER A 928 -33.81 13.58 -43.37
N GLN A 929 -32.55 13.13 -43.44
CA GLN A 929 -32.16 11.87 -44.11
C GLN A 929 -32.04 10.67 -43.16
N HIS A 930 -31.67 10.89 -41.89
CA HIS A 930 -31.37 9.83 -40.92
C HIS A 930 -32.06 10.01 -39.56
N ASN A 931 -33.21 10.69 -39.51
CA ASN A 931 -33.92 11.03 -38.26
C ASN A 931 -34.16 9.82 -37.34
N ASP A 932 -34.63 8.71 -37.92
CA ASP A 932 -35.00 7.52 -37.15
C ASP A 932 -33.77 6.91 -36.48
N PHE A 933 -32.65 6.80 -37.21
CA PHE A 933 -31.39 6.28 -36.70
C PHE A 933 -30.79 7.19 -35.62
N THR A 934 -30.82 8.52 -35.81
CA THR A 934 -30.29 9.46 -34.81
C THR A 934 -31.12 9.43 -33.53
N ASN A 935 -32.46 9.43 -33.65
CA ASN A 935 -33.35 9.42 -32.49
C ASN A 935 -33.31 8.08 -31.75
N GLU A 936 -33.23 6.95 -32.46
CA GLU A 936 -33.12 5.62 -31.83
C GLU A 936 -31.83 5.49 -31.01
N ASN A 937 -30.68 5.91 -31.55
CA ASN A 937 -29.41 5.85 -30.82
C ASN A 937 -29.38 6.83 -29.63
N ILE A 938 -29.90 8.05 -29.79
CA ILE A 938 -30.00 9.02 -28.69
C ILE A 938 -30.93 8.50 -27.60
N ASN A 939 -32.12 7.99 -27.95
CA ASN A 939 -33.05 7.41 -27.00
C ASN A 939 -32.46 6.20 -26.27
N HIS A 940 -31.70 5.34 -26.95
CA HIS A 940 -30.98 4.24 -26.31
C HIS A 940 -29.96 4.73 -25.28
N ILE A 941 -29.16 5.75 -25.62
CA ILE A 941 -28.19 6.36 -24.70
C ILE A 941 -28.90 7.01 -23.50
N VAL A 942 -29.94 7.81 -23.74
CA VAL A 942 -30.72 8.48 -22.69
C VAL A 942 -31.39 7.46 -21.77
N THR A 943 -31.96 6.39 -22.33
CA THR A 943 -32.59 5.32 -21.55
C THR A 943 -31.56 4.64 -20.65
N PHE A 944 -30.35 4.37 -21.15
CA PHE A 944 -29.28 3.79 -20.33
C PHE A 944 -28.85 4.73 -19.20
N LEU A 945 -28.59 6.01 -19.50
CA LEU A 945 -28.12 7.00 -18.51
C LEU A 945 -29.17 7.30 -17.43
N ASN A 946 -30.47 7.22 -17.76
CA ASN A 946 -31.57 7.43 -16.82
C ASN A 946 -32.08 6.13 -16.16
N SER A 947 -31.52 4.96 -16.47
CA SER A 947 -32.01 3.67 -15.95
C SER A 947 -31.61 3.43 -14.49
N ASP A 948 -32.60 3.13 -13.64
CA ASP A 948 -32.39 2.79 -12.22
C ASP A 948 -31.93 1.34 -12.00
N SER A 949 -32.10 0.47 -13.00
CA SER A 949 -31.85 -0.97 -12.91
C SER A 949 -30.37 -1.37 -13.02
N SER A 950 -29.48 -0.43 -13.38
CA SER A 950 -28.04 -0.68 -13.51
C SER A 950 -27.27 -0.49 -12.19
N TYR A 951 -27.95 0.01 -11.15
CA TYR A 951 -27.45 0.05 -9.78
C TYR A 951 -27.88 -1.22 -9.05
N SER A 952 -27.22 -2.35 -9.36
CA SER A 952 -27.34 -3.52 -8.49
C SER A 952 -27.00 -3.07 -7.08
N THR A 953 -27.91 -3.36 -6.14
CA THR A 953 -27.89 -3.01 -4.73
C THR A 953 -26.48 -2.69 -4.26
N PRO A 954 -26.18 -1.44 -3.84
CA PRO A 954 -24.89 -1.15 -3.26
C PRO A 954 -24.61 -2.24 -2.23
N ARG A 955 -23.37 -2.75 -2.20
CA ARG A 955 -22.86 -3.38 -0.97
C ARG A 955 -22.71 -2.28 0.07
N HIS A 956 -23.82 -1.63 0.42
CA HIS A 956 -23.89 -0.59 1.40
C HIS A 956 -23.61 -1.30 2.70
N MET A 957 -22.36 -1.25 3.14
CA MET A 957 -22.07 -1.50 4.53
C MET A 957 -22.84 -0.43 5.30
N PRO A 958 -23.79 -0.79 6.18
CA PRO A 958 -24.31 0.18 7.12
C PRO A 958 -23.14 0.75 7.92
N GLU A 959 -23.19 2.03 8.28
CA GLU A 959 -22.15 2.69 9.11
C GLU A 959 -21.91 1.97 10.47
N ASN A 960 -22.77 1.00 10.82
CA ASN A 960 -22.77 0.20 12.04
C ASN A 960 -22.34 -1.27 11.84
N THR A 961 -21.83 -1.67 10.67
CA THR A 961 -21.38 -3.06 10.47
C THR A 961 -20.15 -3.35 11.32
N ILE A 962 -20.04 -4.60 11.80
CA ILE A 962 -18.94 -5.10 12.64
C ILE A 962 -17.59 -4.65 12.05
N SER A 963 -16.82 -3.88 12.83
CA SER A 963 -15.64 -3.15 12.38
C SER A 963 -14.57 -4.00 11.70
N ASP A 964 -14.46 -5.28 12.06
CA ASP A 964 -13.45 -6.18 11.48
C ASP A 964 -13.67 -6.35 9.95
N PHE A 965 -14.92 -6.35 9.49
CA PHE A 965 -15.23 -6.43 8.06
C PHE A 965 -15.08 -5.09 7.34
N ALA A 966 -15.15 -3.96 8.05
CA ALA A 966 -15.03 -2.64 7.46
C ALA A 966 -13.58 -2.37 7.03
N GLU A 967 -12.61 -2.81 7.83
CA GLU A 967 -11.18 -2.67 7.51
C GLU A 967 -10.79 -3.48 6.26
N GLU A 968 -11.18 -4.77 6.20
CA GLU A 968 -10.97 -5.61 5.02
C GLU A 968 -11.61 -5.01 3.76
N TYR A 969 -12.78 -4.39 3.92
CA TYR A 969 -13.51 -3.73 2.83
C TYR A 969 -12.75 -2.51 2.30
N TYR A 970 -12.26 -1.62 3.16
CA TYR A 970 -11.46 -0.47 2.74
C TYR A 970 -10.09 -0.88 2.20
N GLN A 971 -9.49 -1.95 2.74
CA GLN A 971 -8.24 -2.50 2.23
C GLN A 971 -8.41 -3.11 0.83
N ALA A 972 -9.51 -3.84 0.58
CA ALA A 972 -9.85 -4.33 -0.75
C ALA A 972 -10.03 -3.19 -1.75
N ALA A 973 -10.67 -2.11 -1.33
CA ALA A 973 -10.84 -0.90 -2.12
C ALA A 973 -9.47 -0.24 -2.44
N ALA A 974 -8.56 -0.13 -1.46
CA ALA A 974 -7.19 0.36 -1.68
C ALA A 974 -6.40 -0.51 -2.68
N ASN A 975 -6.53 -1.83 -2.57
CA ASN A 975 -5.85 -2.76 -3.47
C ASN A 975 -6.29 -2.61 -4.93
N GLU A 976 -7.56 -2.28 -5.18
CA GLU A 976 -8.05 -1.97 -6.53
C GLU A 976 -7.41 -0.69 -7.11
N LEU A 977 -7.14 0.33 -6.27
CA LEU A 977 -6.47 1.56 -6.69
C LEU A 977 -5.01 1.33 -7.10
N PHE A 978 -4.30 0.38 -6.50
CA PHE A 978 -2.94 0.02 -6.91
C PHE A 978 -2.89 -0.56 -8.32
N GLY A 979 -3.99 -1.16 -8.80
CA GLY A 979 -4.11 -1.61 -10.19
C GLY A 979 -4.25 -0.47 -11.21
N CYS A 980 -4.51 0.76 -10.76
CA CYS A 980 -4.65 1.94 -11.61
C CYS A 980 -3.30 2.69 -11.70
N PRO A 981 -2.79 3.02 -12.90
CA PRO A 981 -1.47 3.64 -13.07
C PRO A 981 -1.31 5.03 -12.43
N THR A 982 -2.43 5.69 -12.08
CA THR A 982 -2.43 6.98 -11.36
C THR A 982 -3.04 6.90 -9.97
N GLY A 983 -3.64 5.76 -9.60
CA GLY A 983 -4.41 5.61 -8.36
C GLY A 983 -3.55 5.80 -7.10
N MET A 984 -2.37 5.18 -7.07
CA MET A 984 -1.44 5.29 -5.93
C MET A 984 -0.95 6.73 -5.72
N ASN A 985 -0.57 7.43 -6.79
CA ASN A 985 -0.12 8.82 -6.70
C ASN A 985 -1.25 9.74 -6.22
N CYS A 986 -2.47 9.56 -6.74
CA CYS A 986 -3.63 10.33 -6.30
C CYS A 986 -3.97 10.06 -4.83
N LEU A 987 -3.79 8.83 -4.36
CA LEU A 987 -4.01 8.49 -2.95
C LEU A 987 -2.92 9.07 -2.03
N ALA A 988 -1.67 9.06 -2.50
CA ALA A 988 -0.55 9.72 -1.82
C ALA A 988 -0.75 11.24 -1.73
N ASP A 989 -1.22 11.89 -2.81
CA ASP A 989 -1.58 13.32 -2.81
C ASP A 989 -2.61 13.63 -1.71
N VAL A 990 -3.66 12.82 -1.60
CA VAL A 990 -4.69 12.98 -0.56
C VAL A 990 -4.11 12.79 0.84
N TYR A 991 -3.27 11.76 1.04
CA TYR A 991 -2.61 11.53 2.31
C TYR A 991 -1.76 12.74 2.74
N TRP A 992 -0.89 13.22 1.85
CA TRP A 992 -0.04 14.37 2.15
C TRP A 992 -0.86 15.64 2.38
N LEU A 993 -1.96 15.84 1.65
CA LEU A 993 -2.86 16.95 1.91
C LEU A 993 -3.43 16.91 3.34
N VAL A 994 -3.84 15.74 3.83
CA VAL A 994 -4.32 15.59 5.21
C VAL A 994 -3.20 15.94 6.20
N VAL A 995 -1.99 15.38 6.02
CA VAL A 995 -0.84 15.60 6.91
C VAL A 995 -0.46 17.08 7.01
N HIS A 996 -0.45 17.83 5.91
CA HIS A 996 -0.12 19.27 5.94
C HIS A 996 -1.21 20.14 6.59
N ASN A 997 -2.46 19.66 6.64
CA ASN A 997 -3.61 20.46 7.05
C ASN A 997 -4.28 19.95 8.33
N VAL A 998 -3.62 19.11 9.13
CA VAL A 998 -4.17 18.59 10.39
C VAL A 998 -4.55 19.73 11.34
N ASP A 999 -3.64 20.66 11.60
CA ASP A 999 -3.91 21.79 12.50
C ASP A 999 -5.02 22.71 11.97
N TRP A 1000 -5.12 22.85 10.65
CA TRP A 1000 -6.24 23.57 10.01
C TRP A 1000 -7.57 22.83 10.21
N LEU A 1001 -7.60 21.51 9.99
CA LEU A 1001 -8.79 20.67 10.20
C LEU A 1001 -9.27 20.74 11.66
N GLU A 1002 -8.35 20.62 12.62
CA GLU A 1002 -8.67 20.72 14.05
C GLU A 1002 -9.36 22.06 14.39
N ASN A 1003 -8.96 23.15 13.75
CA ASN A 1003 -9.58 24.46 13.91
C ASN A 1003 -10.94 24.57 13.22
N GLN A 1004 -11.06 24.13 11.97
CA GLN A 1004 -12.32 24.16 11.21
C GLN A 1004 -13.43 23.33 11.87
N LEU A 1005 -13.06 22.21 12.49
CA LEU A 1005 -13.99 21.32 13.18
C LEU A 1005 -14.36 21.82 14.59
N ASN A 1006 -13.82 22.96 15.04
CA ASN A 1006 -14.06 23.58 16.35
C ASN A 1006 -13.82 22.62 17.54
N ILE A 1007 -12.75 21.83 17.46
CA ILE A 1007 -12.44 20.80 18.46
C ILE A 1007 -11.95 21.44 19.76
N GLN A 1008 -12.69 21.20 20.85
CA GLN A 1008 -12.33 21.68 22.19
C GLN A 1008 -11.60 20.58 22.98
N THR A 1009 -10.28 20.71 23.10
CA THR A 1009 -9.44 19.84 23.93
C THR A 1009 -9.44 20.29 25.40
N SER A 1010 -9.08 19.36 26.31
CA SER A 1010 -9.00 19.67 27.76
C SER A 1010 -7.79 20.56 28.11
N LEU A 1011 -6.72 20.49 27.31
CA LEU A 1011 -5.50 21.29 27.46
C LEU A 1011 -5.38 22.37 26.38
N PRO A 1012 -4.71 23.51 26.68
CA PRO A 1012 -4.41 24.56 25.71
C PRO A 1012 -3.27 24.15 24.78
N ARG A 1013 -3.25 24.70 23.56
CA ARG A 1013 -2.25 24.37 22.54
C ARG A 1013 -0.93 25.11 22.75
N THR A 1014 0.19 24.44 22.50
CA THR A 1014 1.55 25.00 22.61
C THR A 1014 1.87 25.94 21.44
N ASN A 1015 1.46 25.56 20.23
CA ASN A 1015 1.71 26.32 19.01
C ASN A 1015 0.41 26.85 18.43
N ILE A 1016 0.08 28.10 18.75
CA ILE A 1016 -0.76 28.93 17.88
C ILE A 1016 0.17 29.50 16.80
N SER A 1017 0.78 28.63 15.98
CA SER A 1017 1.61 29.11 14.87
C SER A 1017 0.69 29.69 13.79
N LEU A 1018 1.08 30.86 13.31
CA LEU A 1018 0.30 31.84 12.55
C LEU A 1018 -0.11 31.42 11.12
N SER A 1019 -0.17 30.13 10.79
CA SER A 1019 -0.77 29.68 9.53
C SER A 1019 -1.85 28.63 9.76
N THR A 1020 -2.97 29.09 10.33
CA THR A 1020 -4.29 28.45 10.22
C THR A 1020 -4.84 28.51 8.79
N ASN A 1021 -3.97 28.62 7.79
CA ASN A 1021 -4.35 28.74 6.39
C ASN A 1021 -4.21 27.36 5.75
N PHE A 1022 -5.26 26.92 5.09
CA PHE A 1022 -5.21 25.70 4.28
C PHE A 1022 -4.10 25.84 3.23
N THR A 1023 -3.31 24.78 3.05
CA THR A 1023 -2.18 24.73 2.10
C THR A 1023 -2.33 23.52 1.19
N ILE A 1024 -2.18 23.73 -0.12
CA ILE A 1024 -2.22 22.64 -1.10
C ILE A 1024 -0.78 22.21 -1.38
N ASN A 1025 -0.28 21.26 -0.59
CA ASN A 1025 1.04 20.67 -0.76
C ASN A 1025 0.93 19.13 -0.76
N PHE A 1026 1.54 18.50 -1.77
CA PHE A 1026 1.55 17.05 -1.98
C PHE A 1026 2.92 16.42 -1.71
N SER A 1027 3.90 17.22 -1.27
CA SER A 1027 5.28 16.78 -1.09
C SER A 1027 5.44 15.96 0.20
N PRO A 1028 6.32 14.95 0.24
CA PRO A 1028 6.61 14.23 1.47
C PRO A 1028 7.18 15.16 2.56
N VAL A 1029 6.61 15.09 3.76
CA VAL A 1029 7.15 15.79 4.93
C VAL A 1029 8.25 14.93 5.55
N PRO A 1030 9.46 15.46 5.78
CA PRO A 1030 10.48 14.72 6.52
C PRO A 1030 9.98 14.43 7.95
N PRO A 1031 10.29 13.25 8.52
CA PRO A 1031 9.85 12.94 9.87
C PRO A 1031 10.34 14.02 10.85
N PRO A 1032 9.48 14.48 11.78
CA PRO A 1032 9.84 15.53 12.72
C PRO A 1032 11.03 15.08 13.57
N SER A 1033 12.02 15.96 13.72
CA SER A 1033 13.14 15.68 14.62
C SER A 1033 12.65 15.74 16.07
N PHE A 1034 12.95 14.68 16.84
CA PHE A 1034 12.63 14.67 18.26
C PHE A 1034 13.48 15.72 18.98
N ASN A 1035 12.81 16.71 19.57
CA ASN A 1035 13.44 17.65 20.49
C ASN A 1035 13.01 17.31 21.92
N PRO A 1036 13.93 16.80 22.77
CA PRO A 1036 13.60 16.43 24.13
C PRO A 1036 13.12 17.61 24.96
N LEU A 1037 13.64 18.83 24.72
CA LEU A 1037 13.26 20.01 25.51
C LEU A 1037 11.82 20.43 25.25
N ASN A 1038 11.37 20.35 24.00
CA ASN A 1038 9.98 20.65 23.65
C ASN A 1038 9.04 19.56 24.20
N SER A 1039 9.43 18.29 24.03
CA SER A 1039 8.63 17.13 24.45
C SER A 1039 8.45 17.01 25.97
N PHE A 1040 9.23 17.74 26.76
CA PHE A 1040 9.11 17.77 28.22
C PHE A 1040 7.89 18.60 28.68
N ASP A 1041 7.57 19.68 27.96
CA ASP A 1041 6.50 20.63 28.28
C ASP A 1041 5.24 20.44 27.41
N GLU A 1042 5.16 19.34 26.66
CA GLU A 1042 4.10 19.06 25.70
C GLU A 1042 3.45 17.69 25.95
N ILE A 1043 2.14 17.60 25.70
CA ILE A 1043 1.38 16.35 25.53
C ILE A 1043 0.73 16.43 24.15
N GLY A 1044 1.25 15.67 23.19
CA GLY A 1044 0.82 15.76 21.79
C GLY A 1044 0.98 17.19 21.25
N ASN A 1045 -0.11 17.78 20.76
CA ASN A 1045 -0.13 19.17 20.27
C ASN A 1045 -0.47 20.21 21.37
N SER A 1046 -0.60 19.77 22.63
CA SER A 1046 -1.01 20.61 23.76
C SER A 1046 0.15 20.92 24.69
N LYS A 1047 0.13 22.10 25.30
CA LYS A 1047 1.06 22.45 26.37
C LYS A 1047 0.67 21.68 27.64
N LEU A 1048 1.67 21.16 28.35
CA LEU A 1048 1.50 20.61 29.69
C LEU A 1048 1.21 21.75 30.69
N ASP A 1049 -0.04 22.19 30.73
CA ASP A 1049 -0.51 23.26 31.61
C ASP A 1049 -0.84 22.71 33.01
N GLN A 1050 0.15 22.77 33.90
CA GLN A 1050 0.05 22.26 35.28
C GLN A 1050 -1.08 22.91 36.07
N GLU A 1051 -1.35 24.21 35.87
CA GLU A 1051 -2.44 24.90 36.59
C GLU A 1051 -3.81 24.34 36.21
N LYS A 1052 -4.03 24.08 34.92
CA LYS A 1052 -5.29 23.48 34.44
C LYS A 1052 -5.45 22.04 34.86
N ILE A 1053 -4.37 21.26 34.92
CA ILE A 1053 -4.42 19.88 35.42
C ILE A 1053 -4.77 19.88 36.92
N ASN A 1054 -4.25 20.83 37.69
CA ASN A 1054 -4.56 20.94 39.12
C ASN A 1054 -6.03 21.31 39.36
N LYS A 1055 -6.54 22.23 38.54
CA LYS A 1055 -7.95 22.65 38.56
C LYS A 1055 -8.86 21.78 37.70
N PHE A 1056 -8.44 20.58 37.30
CA PHE A 1056 -9.23 19.73 36.42
C PHE A 1056 -10.53 19.31 37.11
N ASP A 1057 -11.69 19.80 36.64
CA ASP A 1057 -12.98 19.53 37.29
C ASP A 1057 -13.38 18.05 37.18
N CYS A 1058 -13.32 17.33 38.30
CA CYS A 1058 -13.81 15.95 38.40
C CYS A 1058 -15.24 15.97 38.96
N ASP A 1059 -16.22 15.55 38.17
CA ASP A 1059 -17.57 15.28 38.69
C ASP A 1059 -17.58 13.97 39.48
N TRP A 1060 -17.19 14.07 40.76
CA TRP A 1060 -17.14 12.93 41.68
C TRP A 1060 -18.51 12.27 41.87
N GLY A 1061 -19.60 13.03 41.75
CA GLY A 1061 -20.95 12.54 41.92
C GLY A 1061 -21.36 11.61 40.77
N ASP A 1062 -20.99 11.94 39.54
CA ASP A 1062 -21.23 11.05 38.41
C ASP A 1062 -20.24 9.87 38.39
N LEU A 1063 -18.97 10.10 38.75
CA LEU A 1063 -17.92 9.07 38.70
C LEU A 1063 -18.13 7.94 39.72
N LEU A 1064 -18.40 8.27 40.98
CA LEU A 1064 -18.50 7.30 42.08
C LEU A 1064 -19.77 6.45 42.04
N PHE A 1065 -20.85 6.96 41.44
CA PHE A 1065 -22.15 6.29 41.42
C PHE A 1065 -22.33 5.35 40.21
N ARG A 1066 -21.29 5.21 39.37
CA ARG A 1066 -21.26 4.34 38.19
C ARG A 1066 -20.38 3.12 38.39
N ASP A 1067 -20.40 2.21 37.42
CA ASP A 1067 -19.47 1.07 37.39
C ASP A 1067 -18.05 1.49 37.03
N LEU A 1068 -17.18 1.41 38.04
CA LEU A 1068 -15.73 1.61 37.96
C LEU A 1068 -15.00 0.32 37.56
N GLY A 1069 -15.70 -0.79 37.32
CA GLY A 1069 -15.08 -2.08 36.97
C GLY A 1069 -14.28 -2.70 38.11
N LEU A 1070 -14.46 -2.21 39.35
CA LEU A 1070 -13.77 -2.71 40.54
C LEU A 1070 -14.56 -3.81 41.24
N SER A 1071 -13.85 -4.85 41.69
CA SER A 1071 -14.40 -5.81 42.65
C SER A 1071 -14.54 -5.18 44.04
N ILE A 1072 -15.39 -5.75 44.91
CA ILE A 1072 -15.51 -5.36 46.33
C ILE A 1072 -14.13 -5.31 46.99
N TYR A 1073 -13.34 -6.35 46.76
CA TYR A 1073 -12.00 -6.46 47.30
C TYR A 1073 -11.09 -5.32 46.81
N GLY A 1074 -11.20 -4.96 45.52
CA GLY A 1074 -10.51 -3.80 44.94
C GLY A 1074 -10.90 -2.49 45.61
N VAL A 1075 -12.20 -2.22 45.76
CA VAL A 1075 -12.70 -1.03 46.45
C VAL A 1075 -12.20 -0.98 47.90
N ARG A 1076 -12.29 -2.10 48.65
CA ARG A 1076 -11.79 -2.19 50.04
C ARG A 1076 -10.30 -1.89 50.14
N THR A 1077 -9.51 -2.47 49.24
CA THR A 1077 -8.06 -2.26 49.24
C THR A 1077 -7.71 -0.79 48.99
N LEU A 1078 -8.42 -0.13 48.08
CA LEU A 1078 -8.22 1.29 47.78
C LEU A 1078 -8.73 2.21 48.90
N LEU A 1079 -9.82 1.86 49.59
CA LEU A 1079 -10.29 2.59 50.76
C LEU A 1079 -9.21 2.64 51.85
N LEU A 1080 -8.50 1.54 52.08
CA LEU A 1080 -7.39 1.48 53.07
C LEU A 1080 -6.17 2.34 52.69
N ASN A 1081 -6.12 2.87 51.47
CA ASN A 1081 -5.06 3.77 51.03
C ASN A 1081 -5.36 5.24 51.35
N ARG A 1082 -6.63 5.57 51.62
CA ARG A 1082 -7.07 6.93 51.94
C ARG A 1082 -6.47 7.44 53.25
N HIS A 1083 -6.10 8.71 53.29
CA HIS A 1083 -5.49 9.32 54.47
C HIS A 1083 -6.44 9.36 55.67
N GLU A 1084 -7.74 9.57 55.46
CA GLU A 1084 -8.75 9.65 56.53
C GLU A 1084 -8.93 8.30 57.26
N LEU A 1085 -8.65 7.20 56.57
CA LEU A 1085 -8.76 5.85 57.11
C LEU A 1085 -7.47 5.33 57.74
N GLN A 1086 -6.36 6.09 57.67
CA GLN A 1086 -5.09 5.73 58.31
C GLN A 1086 -5.12 5.94 59.83
N GLU A 1087 -4.24 5.23 60.54
CA GLU A 1087 -4.11 5.34 61.99
C GLU A 1087 -3.54 6.71 62.38
N GLY A 1088 -4.21 7.41 63.31
CA GLY A 1088 -3.77 8.74 63.78
C GLY A 1088 -4.12 9.91 62.87
N ALA A 1089 -4.94 9.72 61.83
CA ALA A 1089 -5.37 10.79 60.93
C ALA A 1089 -6.19 11.88 61.64
N HIS A 1090 -5.91 13.15 61.31
CA HIS A 1090 -6.72 14.27 61.77
C HIS A 1090 -8.00 14.36 60.93
N LEU A 1091 -9.15 14.15 61.56
CA LEU A 1091 -10.48 14.19 60.91
C LEU A 1091 -11.25 15.44 61.32
N GLU A 1092 -11.86 16.11 60.34
CA GLU A 1092 -12.79 17.20 60.62
C GLU A 1092 -14.10 16.66 61.22
N GLU A 1093 -14.82 17.51 61.98
CA GLU A 1093 -16.04 17.13 62.71
C GLU A 1093 -17.11 16.53 61.78
N HIS A 1094 -17.20 17.03 60.55
CA HIS A 1094 -18.16 16.57 59.54
C HIS A 1094 -17.78 15.22 58.92
N GLU A 1095 -16.48 14.89 58.89
CA GLU A 1095 -15.95 13.66 58.27
C GLU A 1095 -16.00 12.45 59.22
N ARG A 1096 -15.90 12.68 60.55
CA ARG A 1096 -15.82 11.60 61.55
C ARG A 1096 -16.92 10.56 61.39
N LYS A 1097 -18.17 11.01 61.22
CA LYS A 1097 -19.32 10.12 61.06
C LYS A 1097 -19.21 9.28 59.78
N SER A 1098 -18.87 9.92 58.66
CA SER A 1098 -18.70 9.26 57.36
C SER A 1098 -17.56 8.21 57.41
N VAL A 1099 -16.46 8.54 58.09
CA VAL A 1099 -15.29 7.65 58.25
C VAL A 1099 -15.57 6.48 59.19
N GLU A 1100 -16.24 6.68 60.32
CA GLU A 1100 -16.64 5.61 61.24
C GLU A 1100 -17.56 4.59 60.55
N GLU A 1101 -18.55 5.06 59.78
CA GLU A 1101 -19.42 4.17 59.02
C GLU A 1101 -18.69 3.44 57.89
N LEU A 1102 -17.70 4.07 57.24
CA LEU A 1102 -16.84 3.41 56.26
C LEU A 1102 -15.93 2.34 56.90
N ARG A 1103 -15.42 2.56 58.12
CA ARG A 1103 -14.67 1.54 58.89
C ARG A 1103 -15.56 0.35 59.24
N LEU A 1104 -16.79 0.60 59.69
CA LEU A 1104 -17.76 -0.47 59.95
C LEU A 1104 -18.08 -1.29 58.68
N LEU A 1105 -18.14 -0.65 57.51
CA LEU A 1105 -18.30 -1.33 56.21
C LEU A 1105 -17.09 -2.18 55.80
N LEU A 1106 -15.88 -1.81 56.25
CA LEU A 1106 -14.66 -2.60 56.07
C LEU A 1106 -14.63 -3.80 57.03
N ASP A 1107 -15.10 -3.62 58.26
CA ASP A 1107 -15.06 -4.65 59.32
C ASP A 1107 -16.18 -5.70 59.20
N TYR A 1108 -17.38 -5.32 58.74
CA TYR A 1108 -18.57 -6.19 58.74
C TYR A 1108 -18.37 -7.56 58.05
N ASP A 1109 -17.57 -7.64 56.98
CA ASP A 1109 -17.36 -8.91 56.24
C ASP A 1109 -16.12 -9.70 56.69
N THR A 1110 -15.25 -9.12 57.52
CA THR A 1110 -14.12 -9.90 58.09
C THR A 1110 -14.59 -10.93 59.11
N SER A 1111 -15.82 -10.79 59.61
CA SER A 1111 -16.47 -11.72 60.54
C SER A 1111 -17.20 -12.89 59.87
N ASP A 1112 -17.52 -12.82 58.57
CA ASP A 1112 -18.16 -13.91 57.80
C ASP A 1112 -17.15 -14.90 57.15
N HIS A 1113 -15.85 -14.71 57.42
CA HIS A 1113 -14.77 -15.61 56.99
C HIS A 1113 -13.94 -16.16 58.15
N ARG A 1114 -14.49 -16.17 59.38
CA ARG A 1114 -13.92 -16.93 60.51
C ARG A 1114 -14.65 -18.24 60.74
#